data_AF-A0A959E8P9-F1
#
_entry.id   AF-A0A959E8P9-F1
#
_cell.length_a   1.000
_cell.length_b   1.000
_cell.length_c   1.000
_cell.angle_alpha   90.00
_cell.angle_beta   90.00
_cell.angle_gamma   90.00
#
_symmetry.space_group_name_H-M   'P 1'
#
loop_
_entity.id
_entity.type
_entity.pdbx_description
1 polymer ?
#
loop_
_entity_poly.entity_id
_entity_poly.type
_entity_poly.pdbx_seq_one_letter_code
_entity_poly.pdbx_strand_id
1 'polypeptide(L)'
;MKAVTILCLLAVLTGTAVPKKDYAVVHASVDNMESPAGVDLQSFFFSWKLASSGRNVKQAAYRILLSDDEDFSKGHLVWDSGKTAREQSILIPYGGGKLEPGKTYFWKVRSWSEAGKSSGWSPVRQLTTGLFEEGDWKGAQWIAYDKMPTENRLVPGIHLPGKAYRGKDLGFHKLPIFRKEFAGGKKLKKALVFVTGLGHYTLYINGEKIGNSVLAPGWTHYDAEALYNIYDCTKAVKEGRNALAMMLGNGFLVVPNSGYRKVMTGYADPMLKCRLKLVYEDGSEEDIVSDASWKTAPGPVTYSSIYSGEHYDARLEPDHWKLTGFDDTSWQQAIEVDPVCRSLKPERDYPVQVREVLTPKEIYQNQEKDRSWTYDFGQNASGIFSITVQGTRGDTVRITPGELIFDSYAVNQKATGRPHDYIYVLKGGGPETWQPEFTYYGFRYLQVDGAAPAGKENPGNQPVVRDLKMLHIRNSMPETGQFETSDALFNRIDDLIKWAIKSNVVSVATDCPHREKLGWLEQTYLMGGSIHYNYDVYGLYKKAVNDMRTAQTADGLVPAIAPEYVRFGGDFTDSPEWGSAAVIVPWLIYKWYGDLTAIEDAWPMMEAYAAYLKSKSDGHIVSHGLGDWYDLGPERPGYAQLTPKALTATAIYFYDVRLLGEMAALLGKEADRQKYAAWMEEIRAAFNRAFFDPATKVYATGSQTAISMPLAVGLVEDRDREAVVSTLIASIRHSGYALTAGDIGFHFLVKALQDSGNGEVIYSMNARDDVPGYGYQLKKGATALTESWQALKEVSNNHLMLGHIMEWFYEGLAGIGQTASSVAYKEILIQPQMVDAIDHAEAAFETPYGTVRSAWTKTPEQIALEVDIPVNTTARVRLPGTNILPMSEGRKSLSATGLRYDVDSVGGRTEVLVGSGKYRFVIKI
;
A
#
# COMPACT_ATOMS: atom_id res chain seq x y z
N MET A 1 -24.52 36.69 -0.89
CA MET A 1 -23.30 37.51 -0.71
C MET A 1 -22.81 37.41 0.73
N LYS A 2 -21.96 36.43 1.03
CA LYS A 2 -20.99 36.44 2.15
C LYS A 2 -19.80 35.64 1.65
N ALA A 3 -18.68 36.34 1.45
CA ALA A 3 -17.44 35.78 0.93
C ALA A 3 -16.80 34.87 1.97
N VAL A 4 -16.45 33.64 1.57
CA VAL A 4 -15.62 32.73 2.35
C VAL A 4 -14.19 32.93 1.85
N THR A 5 -13.37 33.57 2.67
CA THR A 5 -11.95 33.76 2.43
C THR A 5 -11.23 32.43 2.68
N ILE A 6 -10.71 31.82 1.62
CA ILE A 6 -9.79 30.67 1.71
C ILE A 6 -8.44 31.22 2.20
N LEU A 7 -8.07 30.86 3.43
CA LEU A 7 -6.79 31.22 4.02
C LEU A 7 -5.76 30.13 3.66
N CYS A 8 -4.93 30.38 2.65
CA CYS A 8 -3.74 29.57 2.39
C CYS A 8 -2.75 29.70 3.56
N LEU A 9 -2.50 28.61 4.29
CA LEU A 9 -1.40 28.52 5.25
C LEU A 9 -0.06 28.48 4.49
N LEU A 10 0.59 29.63 4.37
CA LEU A 10 2.03 29.71 4.10
C LEU A 10 2.78 29.42 5.41
N ALA A 11 3.41 28.25 5.51
CA ALA A 11 4.42 28.00 6.53
C ALA A 11 5.67 28.86 6.24
N VAL A 12 5.88 29.91 7.02
CA VAL A 12 7.10 30.73 6.98
C VAL A 12 8.19 30.00 7.75
N LEU A 13 9.04 29.27 7.03
CA LEU A 13 10.34 28.81 7.52
C LEU A 13 11.33 29.99 7.43
N THR A 14 11.74 30.52 8.58
CA THR A 14 12.89 31.44 8.69
C THR A 14 14.19 30.65 8.52
N GLY A 15 14.45 30.22 7.28
CA GLY A 15 15.74 29.67 6.86
C GLY A 15 16.62 30.77 6.28
N THR A 16 17.87 30.84 6.73
CA THR A 16 18.93 31.63 6.07
C THR A 16 18.93 31.34 4.58
N ALA A 17 18.70 32.36 3.75
CA ALA A 17 18.56 32.22 2.30
C ALA A 17 19.88 31.76 1.66
N VAL A 18 20.00 30.45 1.44
CA VAL A 18 20.97 29.89 0.49
C VAL A 18 20.52 30.36 -0.90
N PRO A 19 21.40 30.94 -1.74
CA PRO A 19 21.01 31.36 -3.09
C PRO A 19 20.43 30.15 -3.84
N LYS A 20 19.17 30.28 -4.27
CA LYS A 20 18.43 29.22 -4.97
C LYS A 20 19.18 28.92 -6.27
N LYS A 21 19.92 27.81 -6.29
CA LYS A 21 20.62 27.37 -7.49
C LYS A 21 19.59 27.02 -8.56
N ASP A 22 19.83 27.51 -9.77
CA ASP A 22 18.98 27.26 -10.93
C ASP A 22 19.10 25.82 -11.49
N TYR A 23 20.02 25.00 -10.99
CA TYR A 23 20.04 23.55 -11.21
C TYR A 23 20.46 22.88 -9.91
N ALA A 24 19.68 21.93 -9.39
CA ALA A 24 19.91 21.32 -8.09
C ALA A 24 19.40 19.88 -8.03
N VAL A 25 20.04 19.06 -7.18
CA VAL A 25 19.46 17.80 -6.68
C VAL A 25 18.52 18.17 -5.54
N VAL A 26 17.24 17.82 -5.65
CA VAL A 26 16.19 18.19 -4.67
C VAL A 26 15.73 17.01 -3.82
N HIS A 27 15.90 15.79 -4.32
CA HIS A 27 15.60 14.56 -3.60
C HIS A 27 16.66 13.52 -3.95
N ALA A 28 17.05 12.70 -2.99
CA ALA A 28 18.03 11.62 -3.17
C ALA A 28 17.61 10.44 -2.30
N SER A 29 17.59 9.24 -2.86
CA SER A 29 17.11 8.03 -2.21
C SER A 29 18.00 6.83 -2.51
N VAL A 30 17.94 5.84 -1.62
CA VAL A 30 18.44 4.48 -1.80
C VAL A 30 17.24 3.54 -1.78
N ASP A 31 17.11 2.67 -2.78
CA ASP A 31 15.96 1.77 -2.94
C ASP A 31 14.60 2.49 -2.76
N ASN A 32 14.53 3.69 -3.36
CA ASN A 32 13.38 4.59 -3.33
C ASN A 32 13.01 5.19 -1.95
N MET A 33 13.87 5.06 -0.93
CA MET A 33 13.70 5.71 0.38
C MET A 33 14.81 6.73 0.67
N GLU A 34 14.51 7.83 1.36
CA GLU A 34 15.52 8.87 1.68
C GLU A 34 16.58 8.42 2.69
N SER A 35 16.21 7.56 3.64
CA SER A 35 17.10 7.07 4.69
C SER A 35 16.72 5.65 5.11
N PRO A 36 16.86 4.68 4.19
CA PRO A 36 16.46 3.30 4.44
C PRO A 36 17.33 2.65 5.52
N ALA A 37 16.72 1.73 6.25
CA ALA A 37 17.40 0.73 7.04
C ALA A 37 17.17 -0.64 6.42
N GLY A 38 18.07 -1.59 6.66
CA GLY A 38 17.97 -2.94 6.11
C GLY A 38 18.47 -3.06 4.68
N VAL A 39 19.24 -2.07 4.23
CA VAL A 39 19.83 -2.04 2.88
C VAL A 39 20.76 -3.23 2.68
N ASP A 40 20.73 -3.79 1.48
CA ASP A 40 21.61 -4.89 1.08
C ASP A 40 23.10 -4.51 1.18
N LEU A 41 23.98 -5.50 1.28
CA LEU A 41 25.42 -5.25 1.37
C LEU A 41 26.04 -4.85 0.03
N GLN A 42 25.41 -5.23 -1.08
CA GLN A 42 25.92 -4.99 -2.43
C GLN A 42 24.82 -4.72 -3.47
N SER A 43 23.61 -5.25 -3.27
CA SER A 43 22.53 -5.16 -4.26
C SER A 43 21.48 -4.11 -3.87
N PHE A 44 21.81 -2.84 -4.10
CA PHE A 44 20.91 -1.71 -3.89
C PHE A 44 21.24 -0.59 -4.88
N PHE A 45 20.34 0.38 -5.01
CA PHE A 45 20.47 1.44 -6.01
C PHE A 45 20.31 2.84 -5.42
N PHE A 46 21.05 3.80 -5.98
CA PHE A 46 20.89 5.23 -5.73
C PHE A 46 20.02 5.89 -6.80
N SER A 47 19.13 6.78 -6.37
CA SER A 47 18.29 7.60 -7.23
C SER A 47 18.30 9.05 -6.76
N TRP A 48 18.11 9.99 -7.68
CA TRP A 48 17.94 11.40 -7.35
C TRP A 48 17.07 12.15 -8.35
N LYS A 49 16.33 13.13 -7.83
CA LYS A 49 15.46 14.02 -8.60
C LYS A 49 16.12 15.39 -8.74
N LEU A 50 15.91 16.00 -9.90
CA LEU A 50 16.56 17.25 -10.29
C LEU A 50 15.52 18.36 -10.47
N ALA A 51 15.90 19.59 -10.12
CA ALA A 51 15.09 20.77 -10.38
C ALA A 51 15.87 21.82 -11.15
N SER A 52 15.19 22.56 -12.02
CA SER A 52 15.71 23.72 -12.72
C SER A 52 14.61 24.71 -13.06
N SER A 53 14.95 26.00 -13.20
CA SER A 53 14.01 26.99 -13.75
C SER A 53 14.06 27.06 -15.28
N GLY A 54 15.05 26.44 -15.92
CA GLY A 54 15.18 26.34 -17.37
C GLY A 54 14.27 25.27 -17.99
N ARG A 55 14.03 25.41 -19.30
CA ARG A 55 13.37 24.40 -20.14
C ARG A 55 14.40 23.46 -20.78
N ASN A 56 13.98 22.25 -21.14
CA ASN A 56 14.77 21.24 -21.84
C ASN A 56 16.09 20.89 -21.11
N VAL A 57 16.05 20.80 -19.78
CA VAL A 57 17.23 20.52 -18.96
C VAL A 57 17.35 19.01 -18.76
N LYS A 58 18.50 18.47 -19.16
CA LYS A 58 18.88 17.07 -18.94
C LYS A 58 20.19 16.97 -18.17
N GLN A 59 20.35 15.87 -17.46
CA GLN A 59 21.62 15.50 -16.86
C GLN A 59 22.56 14.95 -17.93
N ALA A 60 23.83 15.33 -17.88
CA ALA A 60 24.90 14.77 -18.71
C ALA A 60 25.89 13.92 -17.89
N ALA A 61 26.06 14.20 -16.60
CA ALA A 61 26.96 13.45 -15.73
C ALA A 61 26.54 13.53 -14.26
N TYR A 62 27.04 12.58 -13.46
CA TYR A 62 26.89 12.59 -12.01
C TYR A 62 28.18 12.15 -11.29
N ARG A 63 28.22 12.37 -9.97
CA ARG A 63 29.22 11.76 -9.07
C ARG A 63 28.58 11.48 -7.71
N ILE A 64 28.69 10.25 -7.26
CA ILE A 64 28.24 9.75 -5.95
C ILE A 64 29.46 9.54 -5.07
N LEU A 65 29.35 9.94 -3.81
CA LEU A 65 30.31 9.62 -2.76
C LEU A 65 29.59 8.88 -1.64
N LEU A 66 30.17 7.79 -1.14
CA LEU A 66 29.73 7.04 0.04
C LEU A 66 30.89 6.95 1.04
N SER A 67 30.62 7.25 2.30
CA SER A 67 31.58 7.34 3.41
C SER A 67 31.02 6.61 4.63
N ASP A 68 31.91 6.14 5.51
CA ASP A 68 31.55 5.58 6.82
C ASP A 68 31.38 6.66 7.92
N ASP A 69 31.64 7.92 7.59
CA ASP A 69 31.41 9.08 8.46
C ASP A 69 30.66 10.19 7.71
N GLU A 70 29.81 10.94 8.43
CA GLU A 70 29.02 12.04 7.90
C GLU A 70 29.92 13.19 7.43
N ASP A 71 31.05 13.41 8.10
CA ASP A 71 32.07 14.35 7.70
C ASP A 71 33.03 13.71 6.69
N PHE A 72 32.71 13.86 5.39
CA PHE A 72 33.52 13.36 4.27
C PHE A 72 34.98 13.86 4.25
N SER A 73 35.36 14.84 5.06
CA SER A 73 36.76 15.27 5.18
C SER A 73 37.58 14.41 6.17
N LYS A 74 36.88 13.68 7.04
CA LYS A 74 37.45 12.81 8.08
C LYS A 74 37.18 11.33 7.84
N GLY A 75 36.05 11.02 7.21
CA GLY A 75 35.62 9.64 6.94
C GLY A 75 36.43 8.93 5.86
N HIS A 76 36.43 7.60 5.92
CA HIS A 76 36.96 6.78 4.85
C HIS A 76 35.94 6.72 3.71
N LEU A 77 36.39 7.10 2.51
CA LEU A 77 35.54 7.05 1.32
C LEU A 77 35.43 5.59 0.84
N VAL A 78 34.29 4.97 1.17
CA VAL A 78 33.94 3.59 0.80
C VAL A 78 33.67 3.45 -0.69
N TRP A 79 33.14 4.50 -1.32
CA TRP A 79 32.94 4.53 -2.77
C TRP A 79 32.95 5.95 -3.33
N ASP A 80 33.56 6.08 -4.51
CA ASP A 80 33.50 7.26 -5.36
C ASP A 80 33.20 6.79 -6.79
N SER A 81 32.06 7.17 -7.33
CA SER A 81 31.72 6.82 -8.71
C SER A 81 32.60 7.54 -9.75
N GLY A 82 33.40 8.53 -9.32
CA GLY A 82 34.00 9.51 -10.21
C GLY A 82 32.94 10.35 -10.94
N LYS A 83 33.38 11.26 -11.81
CA LYS A 83 32.45 11.96 -12.72
C LYS A 83 32.05 11.00 -13.85
N THR A 84 30.87 10.41 -13.74
CA THR A 84 30.35 9.44 -14.70
C THR A 84 29.46 10.15 -15.73
N ALA A 85 29.82 10.07 -17.01
CA ALA A 85 29.08 10.67 -18.12
C ALA A 85 27.87 9.81 -18.52
N ARG A 86 26.77 9.93 -17.78
CA ARG A 86 25.49 9.26 -18.03
C ARG A 86 24.32 10.17 -17.65
N GLU A 87 23.25 10.09 -18.44
CA GLU A 87 22.00 10.81 -18.15
C GLU A 87 21.15 10.14 -17.06
N GLN A 88 21.36 8.85 -16.79
CA GLN A 88 20.59 8.10 -15.80
C GLN A 88 20.70 8.74 -14.40
N SER A 89 19.56 8.97 -13.76
CA SER A 89 19.46 9.55 -12.41
C SER A 89 18.61 8.70 -11.46
N ILE A 90 18.14 7.55 -11.92
CA ILE A 90 17.38 6.58 -11.12
C ILE A 90 18.06 5.22 -11.23
N LEU A 91 17.97 4.42 -10.17
CA LEU A 91 18.43 3.03 -10.14
C LEU A 91 19.91 2.87 -10.53
N ILE A 92 20.77 3.75 -10.03
CA ILE A 92 22.22 3.62 -10.21
C ILE A 92 22.74 2.56 -9.22
N PRO A 93 23.19 1.38 -9.69
CA PRO A 93 23.64 0.33 -8.79
C PRO A 93 24.84 0.80 -7.99
N TYR A 94 24.91 0.36 -6.74
CA TYR A 94 26.12 0.53 -5.94
C TYR A 94 27.31 -0.15 -6.62
N GLY A 95 28.41 0.60 -6.80
CA GLY A 95 29.60 0.13 -7.49
C GLY A 95 30.86 0.07 -6.63
N GLY A 96 30.71 0.08 -5.29
CA GLY A 96 31.83 0.02 -4.35
C GLY A 96 32.12 -1.40 -3.83
N GLY A 97 32.96 -1.50 -2.79
CA GLY A 97 33.30 -2.76 -2.13
C GLY A 97 32.17 -3.31 -1.24
N LYS A 98 32.27 -4.56 -0.77
CA LYS A 98 31.26 -5.14 0.14
C LYS A 98 31.11 -4.27 1.40
N LEU A 99 29.88 -3.86 1.70
CA LEU A 99 29.56 -3.15 2.95
C LEU A 99 29.54 -4.11 4.14
N GLU A 100 29.71 -3.57 5.34
CA GLU A 100 29.61 -4.31 6.60
C GLU A 100 28.13 -4.41 7.03
N PRO A 101 27.71 -5.54 7.63
CA PRO A 101 26.38 -5.70 8.18
C PRO A 101 26.17 -4.84 9.43
N GLY A 102 24.95 -4.32 9.59
CA GLY A 102 24.55 -3.51 10.74
C GLY A 102 25.37 -2.24 10.93
N LYS A 103 25.67 -1.53 9.84
CA LYS A 103 26.46 -0.28 9.84
C LYS A 103 25.72 0.83 9.10
N THR A 104 25.80 2.04 9.63
CA THR A 104 25.30 3.24 8.96
C THR A 104 26.40 3.84 8.09
N TYR A 105 26.06 4.13 6.83
CA TYR A 105 26.91 4.84 5.87
C TYR A 105 26.25 6.15 5.44
N PHE A 106 27.06 7.10 5.00
CA PHE A 106 26.65 8.43 4.58
C PHE A 106 26.99 8.65 3.13
N TRP A 107 26.08 9.22 2.35
CA TRP A 107 26.28 9.45 0.93
C TRP A 107 25.81 10.82 0.49
N LYS A 108 26.34 11.28 -0.64
CA LYS A 108 25.88 12.48 -1.33
C LYS A 108 26.14 12.36 -2.82
N VAL A 109 25.33 13.07 -3.60
CA VAL A 109 25.42 13.09 -5.06
C VAL A 109 25.49 14.51 -5.59
N ARG A 110 26.18 14.70 -6.71
CA ARG A 110 26.07 15.91 -7.53
C ARG A 110 25.91 15.54 -8.99
N SER A 111 25.30 16.44 -9.74
CA SER A 111 24.98 16.28 -11.14
C SER A 111 25.48 17.47 -11.96
N TRP A 112 25.69 17.24 -13.26
CA TRP A 112 25.97 18.28 -14.25
C TRP A 112 24.95 18.20 -15.39
N SER A 113 24.41 19.34 -15.79
CA SER A 113 23.55 19.41 -16.98
C SER A 113 24.36 19.31 -18.28
N GLU A 114 23.68 19.13 -19.41
CA GLU A 114 24.29 19.19 -20.76
C GLU A 114 24.99 20.52 -21.05
N ALA A 115 24.56 21.62 -20.42
CA ALA A 115 25.22 22.93 -20.49
C ALA A 115 26.45 23.05 -19.57
N GLY A 116 26.88 21.96 -18.92
CA GLY A 116 28.02 21.93 -18.00
C GLY A 116 27.75 22.52 -16.62
N LYS A 117 26.52 22.92 -16.32
CA LYS A 117 26.13 23.54 -15.04
C LYS A 117 26.09 22.49 -13.93
N SER A 118 26.84 22.70 -12.86
CA SER A 118 26.86 21.84 -11.68
C SER A 118 25.68 22.12 -10.75
N SER A 119 25.08 21.07 -10.20
CA SER A 119 24.09 21.18 -9.12
C SER A 119 24.72 21.60 -7.78
N GLY A 120 26.04 21.40 -7.63
CA GLY A 120 26.67 21.20 -6.32
C GLY A 120 26.22 19.91 -5.65
N TRP A 121 26.77 19.64 -4.47
CA TRP A 121 26.39 18.45 -3.69
C TRP A 121 24.96 18.56 -3.15
N SER A 122 24.24 17.45 -3.16
CA SER A 122 23.04 17.25 -2.37
C SER A 122 23.33 17.39 -0.87
N PRO A 123 22.31 17.55 -0.02
CA PRO A 123 22.42 17.21 1.39
C PRO A 123 23.01 15.81 1.57
N VAL A 124 23.74 15.60 2.66
CA VAL A 124 24.21 14.26 3.05
C VAL A 124 22.99 13.44 3.47
N ARG A 125 22.91 12.21 2.97
CA ARG A 125 21.90 11.22 3.30
C ARG A 125 22.57 10.02 3.94
N GLN A 126 21.80 9.20 4.64
CA GLN A 126 22.31 8.00 5.29
C GLN A 126 21.60 6.75 4.78
N LEU A 127 22.26 5.60 4.91
CA LEU A 127 21.67 4.28 4.75
C LEU A 127 22.20 3.38 5.86
N THR A 128 21.39 2.44 6.34
CA THR A 128 21.84 1.43 7.32
C THR A 128 21.69 0.04 6.74
N THR A 129 22.79 -0.72 6.72
CA THR A 129 22.78 -2.11 6.23
C THR A 129 22.08 -3.05 7.20
N GLY A 130 21.46 -4.09 6.66
CA GLY A 130 20.85 -5.16 7.46
C GLY A 130 21.86 -6.16 8.04
N LEU A 131 21.30 -7.15 8.74
CA LEU A 131 21.89 -8.44 9.09
C LEU A 131 21.36 -9.50 8.11
N PHE A 132 22.25 -10.29 7.50
CA PHE A 132 21.89 -11.22 6.43
C PHE A 132 22.30 -12.66 6.71
N GLU A 133 23.27 -12.86 7.61
CA GLU A 133 23.77 -14.18 8.02
C GLU A 133 23.56 -14.39 9.53
N GLU A 134 23.50 -15.64 9.99
CA GLU A 134 23.29 -15.95 11.42
C GLU A 134 24.42 -15.37 12.30
N GLY A 135 25.66 -15.34 11.80
CA GLY A 135 26.79 -14.72 12.48
C GLY A 135 26.64 -13.22 12.72
N ASP A 136 25.84 -12.53 11.89
CA ASP A 136 25.54 -11.11 12.04
C ASP A 136 24.67 -10.84 13.28
N TRP A 137 23.98 -11.85 13.83
CA TRP A 137 23.18 -11.71 15.04
C TRP A 137 24.02 -11.81 16.33
N LYS A 138 25.33 -12.06 16.21
CA LYS A 138 26.29 -12.10 17.34
C LYS A 138 25.85 -13.01 18.50
N GLY A 139 25.19 -14.11 18.16
CA GLY A 139 24.73 -15.09 19.14
C GLY A 139 23.39 -14.76 19.78
N ALA A 140 22.65 -13.75 19.30
CA ALA A 140 21.26 -13.55 19.73
C ALA A 140 20.42 -14.80 19.48
N GLN A 141 19.77 -15.28 20.53
CA GLN A 141 18.87 -16.43 20.52
C GLN A 141 17.43 -15.97 20.35
N TRP A 142 16.61 -16.84 19.78
CA TRP A 142 15.16 -16.70 19.87
C TRP A 142 14.72 -17.05 21.29
N ILE A 143 13.99 -16.13 21.93
CA ILE A 143 13.51 -16.30 23.30
C ILE A 143 11.99 -16.15 23.39
N ALA A 144 11.37 -16.89 24.30
CA ALA A 144 9.93 -16.87 24.54
C ALA A 144 9.62 -16.96 26.04
N TYR A 145 8.35 -16.79 26.39
CA TYR A 145 7.86 -17.02 27.77
C TYR A 145 7.54 -18.50 28.01
N ASP A 146 6.96 -19.16 27.00
CA ASP A 146 6.65 -20.59 27.00
C ASP A 146 6.80 -21.13 25.57
N LYS A 147 6.81 -22.46 25.42
CA LYS A 147 6.90 -23.14 24.13
C LYS A 147 5.54 -23.74 23.77
N MET A 148 5.01 -23.33 22.62
CA MET A 148 3.78 -23.90 22.08
C MET A 148 3.91 -25.44 21.91
N PRO A 149 2.99 -26.23 22.48
CA PRO A 149 2.94 -27.67 22.24
C PRO A 149 2.75 -27.98 20.74
N THR A 150 3.41 -29.02 20.23
CA THR A 150 3.39 -29.34 18.80
C THR A 150 1.98 -29.65 18.27
N GLU A 151 1.13 -30.23 19.12
CA GLU A 151 -0.28 -30.52 18.82
C GLU A 151 -1.17 -29.27 18.67
N ASN A 152 -0.72 -28.12 19.19
CA ASN A 152 -1.40 -26.84 19.06
C ASN A 152 -0.96 -26.07 17.81
N ARG A 153 0.10 -26.53 17.12
CA ARG A 153 0.54 -25.93 15.87
C ARG A 153 -0.51 -26.15 14.78
N LEU A 154 -0.93 -25.05 14.14
CA LEU A 154 -1.99 -25.02 13.13
C LEU A 154 -1.57 -24.17 11.93
N VAL A 155 -0.86 -24.82 10.99
CA VAL A 155 -0.40 -24.24 9.73
C VAL A 155 -0.51 -25.29 8.60
N PRO A 156 -1.20 -25.01 7.48
CA PRO A 156 -1.99 -23.79 7.24
C PRO A 156 -3.13 -23.68 8.26
N GLY A 157 -3.60 -22.45 8.47
CA GLY A 157 -4.71 -22.15 9.34
C GLY A 157 -6.03 -22.75 8.85
N ILE A 158 -7.07 -22.61 9.67
CA ILE A 158 -8.41 -23.11 9.38
C ILE A 158 -9.35 -21.94 9.13
N HIS A 159 -10.04 -21.97 7.99
CA HIS A 159 -11.13 -21.05 7.69
C HIS A 159 -12.37 -21.41 8.52
N LEU A 160 -12.92 -20.45 9.27
CA LEU A 160 -14.14 -20.59 10.06
C LEU A 160 -14.23 -21.93 10.81
N PRO A 161 -13.34 -22.19 11.78
CA PRO A 161 -13.24 -23.47 12.48
C PRO A 161 -14.58 -23.77 13.17
N GLY A 162 -15.38 -24.64 12.55
CA GLY A 162 -16.76 -24.90 12.94
C GLY A 162 -16.88 -25.65 14.28
N LYS A 163 -17.93 -26.46 14.42
CA LYS A 163 -18.23 -27.16 15.69
C LYS A 163 -17.07 -28.03 16.20
N ALA A 164 -16.22 -28.56 15.32
CA ALA A 164 -15.09 -29.44 15.64
C ALA A 164 -14.00 -28.78 16.52
N TYR A 165 -13.98 -27.45 16.60
CA TYR A 165 -13.03 -26.70 17.43
C TYR A 165 -13.71 -25.98 18.59
N ARG A 166 -15.02 -26.13 18.81
CA ARG A 166 -15.67 -25.54 19.99
C ARG A 166 -15.09 -26.14 21.27
N GLY A 167 -14.62 -25.28 22.18
CA GLY A 167 -14.08 -25.68 23.48
C GLY A 167 -12.65 -26.22 23.45
N LYS A 168 -11.98 -26.26 22.28
CA LYS A 168 -10.54 -26.53 22.21
C LYS A 168 -9.78 -25.26 22.62
N ASP A 169 -8.82 -25.41 23.53
CA ASP A 169 -7.97 -24.31 23.96
C ASP A 169 -6.86 -24.09 22.91
N LEU A 170 -6.88 -22.93 22.25
CA LEU A 170 -5.82 -22.49 21.34
C LEU A 170 -5.70 -20.97 21.41
N GLY A 171 -4.47 -20.48 21.59
CA GLY A 171 -4.16 -19.06 21.63
C GLY A 171 -4.53 -18.34 22.93
N PHE A 172 -4.73 -19.08 24.03
CA PHE A 172 -4.89 -18.53 25.38
C PHE A 172 -3.61 -18.63 26.23
N HIS A 173 -2.44 -18.68 25.57
CA HIS A 173 -1.17 -18.55 26.26
C HIS A 173 -1.02 -17.16 26.89
N LYS A 174 -0.07 -17.01 27.81
CA LYS A 174 0.20 -15.71 28.44
C LYS A 174 0.94 -14.82 27.46
N LEU A 175 0.41 -13.63 27.18
CA LEU A 175 1.08 -12.63 26.35
C LEU A 175 2.21 -11.98 27.16
N PRO A 176 3.48 -12.10 26.73
CA PRO A 176 4.60 -11.83 27.61
C PRO A 176 5.13 -10.40 27.51
N ILE A 177 5.71 -9.94 28.62
CA ILE A 177 6.67 -8.84 28.67
C ILE A 177 8.07 -9.37 28.93
N PHE A 178 9.08 -8.75 28.33
CA PHE A 178 10.49 -9.10 28.45
C PHE A 178 11.30 -7.89 28.89
N ARG A 179 12.31 -8.09 29.74
CA ARG A 179 13.27 -7.03 30.08
C ARG A 179 14.69 -7.54 30.28
N LYS A 180 15.66 -6.65 30.04
CA LYS A 180 17.08 -6.84 30.38
C LYS A 180 17.70 -5.51 30.74
N GLU A 181 18.39 -5.45 31.87
CA GLU A 181 19.27 -4.34 32.20
C GLU A 181 20.68 -4.60 31.66
N PHE A 182 21.35 -3.52 31.23
CA PHE A 182 22.73 -3.55 30.75
C PHE A 182 23.46 -2.27 31.16
N ALA A 183 24.79 -2.30 31.14
CA ALA A 183 25.61 -1.14 31.43
C ALA A 183 26.07 -0.47 30.13
N GLY A 184 25.97 0.86 30.07
CA GLY A 184 26.57 1.72 29.05
C GLY A 184 27.69 2.55 29.68
N GLY A 185 28.87 1.95 29.86
CA GLY A 185 29.94 2.57 30.66
C GLY A 185 30.78 3.63 29.93
N LYS A 186 30.60 3.79 28.62
CA LYS A 186 31.42 4.66 27.76
C LYS A 186 30.56 5.64 26.99
N LYS A 187 31.18 6.71 26.50
CA LYS A 187 30.53 7.71 25.66
C LYS A 187 30.14 7.11 24.31
N LEU A 188 28.84 7.08 24.05
CA LEU A 188 28.23 6.42 22.89
C LEU A 188 28.37 7.28 21.63
N LYS A 189 28.82 6.66 20.52
CA LYS A 189 28.78 7.25 19.17
C LYS A 189 27.48 6.89 18.45
N LYS A 190 27.04 5.63 18.53
CA LYS A 190 25.85 5.12 17.83
C LYS A 190 25.25 3.92 18.58
N ALA A 191 23.93 3.81 18.61
CA ALA A 191 23.24 2.58 18.98
C ALA A 191 22.22 2.19 17.90
N LEU A 192 22.31 0.95 17.40
CA LEU A 192 21.37 0.37 16.45
C LEU A 192 20.75 -0.88 17.07
N VAL A 193 19.43 -0.95 17.11
CA VAL A 193 18.71 -2.17 17.50
C VAL A 193 18.19 -2.87 16.26
N PHE A 194 18.38 -4.18 16.20
CA PHE A 194 17.85 -5.11 15.21
C PHE A 194 16.91 -6.03 15.95
N VAL A 195 15.62 -5.96 15.67
CA VAL A 195 14.61 -6.55 16.55
C VAL A 195 13.43 -7.12 15.77
N THR A 196 12.96 -8.27 16.21
CA THR A 196 11.70 -8.85 15.78
C THR A 196 11.00 -9.48 16.98
N GLY A 197 9.71 -9.24 17.11
CA GLY A 197 8.82 -10.01 17.96
C GLY A 197 7.73 -10.60 17.09
N LEU A 198 7.77 -11.92 16.88
CA LEU A 198 6.82 -12.60 16.01
C LEU A 198 5.44 -12.66 16.67
N GLY A 199 4.42 -12.44 15.85
CA GLY A 199 3.13 -11.92 16.30
C GLY A 199 3.14 -10.42 16.05
N HIS A 200 3.19 -9.62 17.11
CA HIS A 200 3.54 -8.19 17.06
C HIS A 200 4.35 -7.79 18.30
N TYR A 201 5.05 -6.65 18.27
CA TYR A 201 5.77 -6.16 19.45
C TYR A 201 5.76 -4.63 19.63
N THR A 202 6.01 -4.22 20.86
CA THR A 202 6.43 -2.86 21.20
C THR A 202 7.75 -2.89 21.97
N LEU A 203 8.69 -2.00 21.61
CA LEU A 203 10.03 -1.90 22.19
C LEU A 203 10.18 -0.60 22.97
N TYR A 204 10.84 -0.69 24.12
CA TYR A 204 11.18 0.44 24.98
C TYR A 204 12.65 0.38 25.40
N ILE A 205 13.29 1.55 25.47
CA ILE A 205 14.58 1.75 26.13
C ILE A 205 14.40 2.84 27.18
N ASN A 206 14.70 2.53 28.44
CA ASN A 206 14.59 3.48 29.55
C ASN A 206 13.22 4.16 29.65
N GLY A 207 12.14 3.41 29.35
CA GLY A 207 10.76 3.89 29.35
C GLY A 207 10.30 4.62 28.08
N GLU A 208 11.22 4.98 27.18
CA GLU A 208 10.89 5.60 25.89
C GLU A 208 10.54 4.53 24.85
N LYS A 209 9.39 4.65 24.17
CA LYS A 209 9.01 3.76 23.07
C LYS A 209 9.94 4.01 21.88
N ILE A 210 10.55 2.94 21.35
CA ILE A 210 11.45 2.99 20.21
C ILE A 210 10.67 2.77 18.92
N GLY A 211 10.90 3.64 17.95
CA GLY A 211 10.15 3.66 16.70
C GLY A 211 8.72 4.17 16.87
N ASN A 212 8.03 4.34 15.76
CA ASN A 212 6.63 4.77 15.69
C ASN A 212 5.75 3.80 14.88
N SER A 213 6.29 2.63 14.55
CA SER A 213 5.56 1.57 13.85
C SER A 213 4.45 1.00 14.74
N VAL A 214 3.35 0.61 14.10
CA VAL A 214 2.21 -0.10 14.68
C VAL A 214 2.16 -1.48 14.02
N LEU A 215 1.87 -2.55 14.76
CA LEU A 215 1.84 -3.92 14.25
C LEU A 215 3.18 -4.39 13.62
N ALA A 216 4.31 -3.89 14.12
CA ALA A 216 5.65 -4.37 13.76
C ALA A 216 5.81 -5.86 14.15
N PRO A 217 6.55 -6.69 13.37
CA PRO A 217 7.48 -6.33 12.30
C PRO A 217 6.89 -6.35 10.88
N GLY A 218 5.58 -6.56 10.75
CA GLY A 218 4.92 -6.81 9.46
C GLY A 218 4.43 -8.25 9.33
N TRP A 219 3.61 -8.49 8.32
CA TRP A 219 2.88 -9.72 8.06
C TRP A 219 3.51 -10.48 6.91
N THR A 220 3.82 -11.76 7.12
CA THR A 220 4.51 -12.63 6.15
C THR A 220 4.02 -14.06 6.31
N HIS A 221 4.40 -14.95 5.40
CA HIS A 221 4.21 -16.38 5.59
C HIS A 221 5.26 -16.88 6.59
N TYR A 222 4.96 -16.78 7.89
CA TYR A 222 5.95 -16.89 8.99
C TYR A 222 6.84 -18.16 8.96
N ASP A 223 6.35 -19.30 8.45
CA ASP A 223 7.16 -20.52 8.31
C ASP A 223 8.28 -20.38 7.26
N ALA A 224 7.99 -19.65 6.18
CA ALA A 224 8.94 -19.43 5.10
C ALA A 224 9.87 -18.26 5.44
N GLU A 225 9.30 -17.14 5.85
CA GLU A 225 10.02 -15.91 6.10
C GLU A 225 9.37 -15.08 7.19
N ALA A 226 10.20 -14.42 8.00
CA ALA A 226 9.78 -13.38 8.94
C ALA A 226 10.61 -12.11 8.74
N LEU A 227 10.06 -10.98 9.20
CA LEU A 227 10.70 -9.68 9.15
C LEU A 227 11.31 -9.28 10.49
N TYR A 228 12.36 -8.46 10.46
CA TYR A 228 12.85 -7.70 11.60
C TYR A 228 13.02 -6.22 11.23
N ASN A 229 12.94 -5.35 12.23
CA ASN A 229 13.08 -3.90 12.06
C ASN A 229 14.41 -3.42 12.63
N ILE A 230 14.84 -2.25 12.17
CA ILE A 230 16.10 -1.63 12.56
C ILE A 230 15.81 -0.21 13.01
N TYR A 231 16.21 0.14 14.23
CA TYR A 231 16.03 1.50 14.75
C TYR A 231 17.34 2.09 15.27
N ASP A 232 17.53 3.38 14.98
CA ASP A 232 18.54 4.19 15.65
C ASP A 232 18.04 4.54 17.06
N CYS A 233 18.72 3.99 18.06
CA CYS A 233 18.38 4.16 19.47
C CYS A 233 19.39 5.04 20.21
N THR A 234 20.28 5.73 19.49
CA THR A 234 21.42 6.46 20.07
C THR A 234 21.00 7.45 21.15
N LYS A 235 19.85 8.12 20.96
CA LYS A 235 19.33 9.11 21.93
C LYS A 235 18.66 8.50 23.17
N ALA A 236 18.18 7.26 23.07
CA ALA A 236 17.45 6.59 24.14
C ALA A 236 18.39 5.90 25.15
N VAL A 237 19.59 5.51 24.70
CA VAL A 237 20.64 4.92 25.54
C VAL A 237 21.37 6.01 26.32
N LYS A 238 21.52 5.81 27.63
CA LYS A 238 22.18 6.72 28.58
C LYS A 238 23.53 6.16 29.03
N GLU A 239 24.38 7.02 29.59
CA GLU A 239 25.55 6.56 30.34
C GLU A 239 25.10 5.84 31.63
N GLY A 240 25.83 4.80 32.03
CA GLY A 240 25.51 3.97 33.20
C GLY A 240 24.47 2.89 32.91
N ARG A 241 23.57 2.60 33.85
CA ARG A 241 22.58 1.52 33.69
C ARG A 241 21.49 1.91 32.70
N ASN A 242 21.08 0.95 31.88
CA ASN A 242 20.00 1.06 30.91
C ASN A 242 19.07 -0.16 31.02
N ALA A 243 17.81 0.01 30.61
CA ALA A 243 16.82 -1.06 30.55
C ALA A 243 16.25 -1.18 29.13
N LEU A 244 16.33 -2.37 28.56
CA LEU A 244 15.54 -2.80 27.40
C LEU A 244 14.27 -3.48 27.92
N ALA A 245 13.13 -3.14 27.32
CA ALA A 245 11.84 -3.70 27.69
C ALA A 245 10.97 -3.91 26.44
N MET A 246 10.23 -5.01 26.37
CA MET A 246 9.38 -5.35 25.23
C MET A 246 8.08 -5.99 25.67
N MET A 247 7.00 -5.74 24.94
CA MET A 247 5.73 -6.46 25.07
C MET A 247 5.40 -7.13 23.74
N LEU A 248 4.92 -8.37 23.78
CA LEU A 248 4.55 -9.13 22.59
C LEU A 248 3.03 -9.38 22.53
N GLY A 249 2.51 -9.41 21.30
CA GLY A 249 1.14 -9.73 20.96
C GLY A 249 1.03 -10.81 19.89
N ASN A 250 -0.20 -11.24 19.61
CA ASN A 250 -0.48 -12.41 18.80
C ASN A 250 -0.38 -12.20 17.28
N GLY A 251 -0.85 -11.06 16.78
CA GLY A 251 -0.95 -10.80 15.33
C GLY A 251 -1.62 -11.94 14.56
N PHE A 252 -1.05 -12.28 13.40
CA PHE A 252 -1.44 -13.48 12.63
C PHE A 252 -0.63 -14.74 13.03
N LEU A 253 0.40 -14.61 13.87
CA LEU A 253 1.20 -15.74 14.35
C LEU A 253 0.34 -16.73 15.13
N VAL A 254 -0.58 -16.21 15.96
CA VAL A 254 -1.58 -17.00 16.65
C VAL A 254 -2.90 -16.27 16.60
N VAL A 255 -3.92 -16.87 16.00
CA VAL A 255 -5.29 -16.36 16.12
C VAL A 255 -6.04 -17.24 17.11
N PRO A 256 -6.39 -16.74 18.30
CA PRO A 256 -7.05 -17.53 19.33
C PRO A 256 -8.40 -18.10 18.89
N ASN A 257 -8.77 -19.22 19.49
CA ASN A 257 -10.09 -19.85 19.29
C ASN A 257 -11.19 -19.16 20.14
N SER A 258 -11.24 -17.84 20.07
CA SER A 258 -12.18 -16.98 20.81
C SER A 258 -12.71 -15.86 19.91
N GLY A 259 -13.82 -15.25 20.32
CA GLY A 259 -14.43 -14.14 19.58
C GLY A 259 -14.74 -14.44 18.11
N TYR A 260 -14.86 -13.39 17.31
CA TYR A 260 -14.89 -13.50 15.85
C TYR A 260 -13.50 -13.83 15.27
N ARG A 261 -13.45 -14.69 14.26
CA ARG A 261 -12.23 -14.99 13.49
C ARG A 261 -12.59 -15.49 12.10
N LYS A 262 -11.95 -14.95 11.07
CA LYS A 262 -12.04 -15.49 9.71
C LYS A 262 -11.16 -16.74 9.59
N VAL A 263 -9.94 -16.64 10.11
CA VAL A 263 -8.93 -17.71 10.11
C VAL A 263 -8.49 -17.98 11.55
N MET A 264 -8.21 -19.24 11.86
CA MET A 264 -7.49 -19.64 13.07
C MET A 264 -6.10 -20.14 12.69
N THR A 265 -5.06 -19.65 13.35
CA THR A 265 -3.65 -20.01 13.11
C THR A 265 -2.94 -20.31 14.44
N GLY A 266 -1.87 -21.08 14.37
CA GLY A 266 -0.96 -21.31 15.50
C GLY A 266 0.41 -21.69 14.96
N TYR A 267 1.25 -20.70 14.69
CA TYR A 267 2.60 -20.93 14.16
C TYR A 267 3.56 -21.32 15.29
N ALA A 268 3.61 -20.49 16.32
CA ALA A 268 4.36 -20.64 17.58
C ALA A 268 3.76 -19.66 18.61
N ASP A 269 4.12 -19.79 19.89
CA ASP A 269 3.82 -18.71 20.85
C ASP A 269 4.70 -17.47 20.55
N PRO A 270 4.29 -16.25 20.94
CA PRO A 270 5.05 -15.04 20.68
C PRO A 270 6.50 -15.14 21.16
N MET A 271 7.42 -14.84 20.25
CA MET A 271 8.87 -15.04 20.43
C MET A 271 9.66 -13.84 19.91
N LEU A 272 10.82 -13.61 20.53
CA LEU A 272 11.66 -12.42 20.34
C LEU A 272 13.07 -12.83 19.88
N LYS A 273 13.62 -12.12 18.89
CA LYS A 273 15.06 -12.08 18.62
C LYS A 273 15.51 -10.61 18.53
N CYS A 274 16.56 -10.26 19.27
CA CYS A 274 17.03 -8.89 19.42
C CYS A 274 18.55 -8.82 19.52
N ARG A 275 19.14 -7.85 18.81
CA ARG A 275 20.53 -7.42 18.94
C ARG A 275 20.56 -5.90 19.04
N LEU A 276 21.02 -5.35 20.16
CA LEU A 276 21.36 -3.94 20.30
C LEU A 276 22.88 -3.79 20.17
N LYS A 277 23.32 -3.20 19.05
CA LYS A 277 24.73 -2.89 18.78
C LYS A 277 25.04 -1.48 19.28
N LEU A 278 26.01 -1.37 20.19
CA LEU A 278 26.54 -0.13 20.72
C LEU A 278 27.94 0.13 20.14
N VAL A 279 28.16 1.32 19.60
CA VAL A 279 29.46 1.78 19.10
C VAL A 279 29.86 3.01 19.90
N TYR A 280 31.06 2.98 20.48
CA TYR A 280 31.57 4.06 21.34
C TYR A 280 32.50 5.01 20.59
N GLU A 281 32.75 6.19 21.15
CA GLU A 281 33.66 7.18 20.55
C GLU A 281 35.12 6.70 20.48
N ASP A 282 35.52 5.73 21.31
CA ASP A 282 36.85 5.09 21.29
C ASP A 282 36.99 4.01 20.20
N GLY A 283 35.93 3.73 19.44
CA GLY A 283 35.88 2.72 18.38
C GLY A 283 35.57 1.31 18.85
N SER A 284 35.42 1.06 20.16
CA SER A 284 34.96 -0.24 20.65
C SER A 284 33.47 -0.46 20.39
N GLU A 285 33.09 -1.72 20.20
CA GLU A 285 31.70 -2.15 20.01
C GLU A 285 31.28 -3.10 21.15
N GLU A 286 30.00 -3.03 21.53
CA GLU A 286 29.36 -3.94 22.48
C GLU A 286 28.00 -4.39 21.92
N ASP A 287 27.64 -5.65 22.13
CA ASP A 287 26.38 -6.23 21.68
C ASP A 287 25.56 -6.72 22.88
N ILE A 288 24.34 -6.18 23.02
CA ILE A 288 23.35 -6.69 23.97
C ILE A 288 22.35 -7.54 23.19
N VAL A 289 22.35 -8.85 23.47
CA VAL A 289 21.58 -9.83 22.70
C VAL A 289 20.45 -10.47 23.50
N SER A 290 19.42 -10.94 22.79
CA SER A 290 18.40 -11.86 23.33
C SER A 290 19.01 -13.22 23.67
N ASP A 291 18.81 -13.70 24.88
CA ASP A 291 19.34 -14.94 25.43
C ASP A 291 18.57 -15.32 26.72
N ALA A 292 18.89 -16.48 27.31
CA ALA A 292 18.29 -16.91 28.59
C ALA A 292 18.54 -15.98 29.79
N SER A 293 19.39 -14.94 29.66
CA SER A 293 19.61 -13.95 30.71
C SER A 293 18.47 -12.93 30.81
N TRP A 294 17.61 -12.83 29.80
CA TRP A 294 16.44 -11.95 29.84
C TRP A 294 15.43 -12.45 30.88
N LYS A 295 14.70 -11.50 31.47
CA LYS A 295 13.61 -11.78 32.40
C LYS A 295 12.27 -11.61 31.70
N THR A 296 11.31 -12.46 32.02
CA THR A 296 9.97 -12.41 31.43
C THR A 296 8.87 -12.69 32.45
N ALA A 297 7.72 -12.06 32.23
CA ALA A 297 6.50 -12.22 33.02
C ALA A 297 5.27 -12.09 32.11
N PRO A 298 4.08 -12.53 32.57
CA PRO A 298 2.83 -12.19 31.90
C PRO A 298 2.63 -10.67 31.88
N GLY A 299 2.23 -10.14 30.73
CA GLY A 299 1.95 -8.72 30.53
C GLY A 299 0.54 -8.31 30.95
N PRO A 300 0.23 -7.00 30.89
CA PRO A 300 -1.10 -6.47 31.15
C PRO A 300 -2.11 -6.72 30.01
N VAL A 301 -1.63 -7.05 28.80
CA VAL A 301 -2.49 -7.55 27.72
C VAL A 301 -2.86 -9.00 28.05
N THR A 302 -4.13 -9.25 28.31
CA THR A 302 -4.65 -10.58 28.72
C THR A 302 -5.28 -11.34 27.57
N TYR A 303 -5.60 -10.64 26.49
CA TYR A 303 -6.13 -11.22 25.25
C TYR A 303 -5.73 -10.33 24.08
N SER A 304 -5.31 -10.94 22.96
CA SER A 304 -5.00 -10.25 21.72
C SER A 304 -5.41 -11.11 20.54
N SER A 305 -6.15 -10.54 19.60
CA SER A 305 -6.51 -11.19 18.35
C SER A 305 -6.61 -10.15 17.25
N ILE A 306 -5.97 -10.42 16.11
CA ILE A 306 -6.09 -9.56 14.94
C ILE A 306 -7.55 -9.46 14.45
N TYR A 307 -8.41 -10.42 14.79
CA TYR A 307 -9.81 -10.45 14.36
C TYR A 307 -10.84 -10.05 15.40
N SER A 308 -10.54 -10.10 16.70
CA SER A 308 -11.55 -9.89 17.74
C SER A 308 -11.13 -8.95 18.87
N GLY A 309 -10.12 -8.11 18.65
CA GLY A 309 -9.74 -7.02 19.55
C GLY A 309 -8.70 -7.39 20.60
N GLU A 310 -8.63 -6.59 21.67
CA GLU A 310 -7.59 -6.67 22.70
C GLU A 310 -8.16 -6.36 24.09
N HIS A 311 -7.78 -7.16 25.10
CA HIS A 311 -8.15 -6.94 26.49
C HIS A 311 -6.92 -6.60 27.31
N TYR A 312 -7.00 -5.51 28.07
CA TYR A 312 -5.92 -4.96 28.87
C TYR A 312 -6.38 -4.74 30.32
N ASP A 313 -5.68 -5.34 31.27
CA ASP A 313 -5.91 -5.12 32.70
C ASP A 313 -4.77 -4.29 33.29
N ALA A 314 -5.01 -2.99 33.49
CA ALA A 314 -4.00 -2.07 34.00
C ALA A 314 -3.58 -2.38 35.44
N ARG A 315 -4.35 -3.19 36.18
CA ARG A 315 -3.98 -3.64 37.53
C ARG A 315 -2.81 -4.64 37.50
N LEU A 316 -2.57 -5.26 36.35
CA LEU A 316 -1.49 -6.23 36.12
C LEU A 316 -0.22 -5.58 35.54
N GLU A 317 -0.26 -4.31 35.14
CA GLU A 317 0.94 -3.61 34.65
C GLU A 317 1.92 -3.38 35.83
N PRO A 318 3.13 -3.96 35.81
CA PRO A 318 4.06 -3.76 36.92
C PRO A 318 4.61 -2.34 36.91
N ASP A 319 4.58 -1.62 38.03
CA ASP A 319 5.03 -0.24 38.04
C ASP A 319 6.53 -0.12 37.67
N HIS A 320 6.85 0.82 36.79
CA HIS A 320 8.22 1.14 36.37
C HIS A 320 9.05 0.01 35.73
N TRP A 321 8.45 -1.10 35.30
CA TRP A 321 9.16 -2.26 34.74
C TRP A 321 10.06 -1.98 33.51
N LYS A 322 9.72 -0.91 32.78
CA LYS A 322 10.43 -0.41 31.60
C LYS A 322 11.68 0.44 31.95
N LEU A 323 11.90 0.73 33.24
CA LEU A 323 12.99 1.55 33.74
C LEU A 323 14.08 0.68 34.39
N THR A 324 15.23 1.30 34.66
CA THR A 324 16.32 0.70 35.41
C THR A 324 16.03 0.64 36.91
N GLY A 325 16.64 -0.33 37.60
CA GLY A 325 16.46 -0.52 39.03
C GLY A 325 15.11 -1.14 39.43
N PHE A 326 14.33 -1.62 38.47
CA PHE A 326 13.14 -2.42 38.76
C PHE A 326 13.54 -3.80 39.28
N ASP A 327 12.88 -4.26 40.35
CA ASP A 327 13.10 -5.57 40.94
C ASP A 327 12.36 -6.67 40.16
N ASP A 328 13.09 -7.34 39.27
CA ASP A 328 12.60 -8.46 38.47
C ASP A 328 13.04 -9.83 39.02
N THR A 329 13.45 -9.91 40.29
CA THR A 329 13.89 -11.17 40.90
C THR A 329 12.79 -12.24 40.92
N SER A 330 11.53 -11.82 41.00
CA SER A 330 10.35 -12.69 40.92
C SER A 330 9.99 -13.12 39.49
N TRP A 331 10.59 -12.50 38.47
CA TRP A 331 10.35 -12.87 37.08
C TRP A 331 11.19 -14.09 36.70
N GLN A 332 10.61 -14.96 35.89
CA GLN A 332 11.34 -16.10 35.35
C GLN A 332 12.36 -15.65 34.31
N GLN A 333 13.37 -16.49 34.06
CA GLN A 333 14.22 -16.33 32.89
C GLN A 333 13.42 -16.65 31.62
N ALA A 334 13.74 -15.95 30.54
CA ALA A 334 13.23 -16.31 29.23
C ALA A 334 13.78 -17.68 28.81
N ILE A 335 12.96 -18.45 28.10
CA ILE A 335 13.41 -19.73 27.53
C ILE A 335 13.91 -19.51 26.11
N GLU A 336 14.97 -20.21 25.73
CA GLU A 336 15.44 -20.25 24.35
C GLU A 336 14.58 -21.24 23.55
N VAL A 337 14.17 -20.86 22.34
CA VAL A 337 13.30 -21.64 21.47
C VAL A 337 13.85 -21.72 20.05
N ASP A 338 13.41 -22.73 19.30
CA ASP A 338 13.77 -22.87 17.89
C ASP A 338 13.07 -21.79 17.03
N PRO A 339 13.71 -21.27 15.98
CA PRO A 339 13.06 -20.35 15.05
C PRO A 339 11.84 -21.00 14.38
N VAL A 340 10.75 -20.26 14.24
CA VAL A 340 9.58 -20.70 13.43
C VAL A 340 9.81 -20.49 11.93
N CYS A 341 10.59 -19.47 11.56
CA CYS A 341 10.85 -19.08 10.18
C CYS A 341 12.13 -19.72 9.62
N ARG A 342 12.14 -20.05 8.33
CA ARG A 342 13.36 -20.49 7.61
C ARG A 342 14.28 -19.33 7.23
N SER A 343 13.71 -18.14 7.02
CA SER A 343 14.41 -16.93 6.58
C SER A 343 14.02 -15.76 7.50
N LEU A 344 14.99 -14.94 7.89
CA LEU A 344 14.77 -13.71 8.64
C LEU A 344 15.38 -12.54 7.86
N LYS A 345 14.53 -11.61 7.41
CA LYS A 345 14.91 -10.50 6.52
C LYS A 345 14.58 -9.15 7.13
N PRO A 346 15.32 -8.08 6.80
CA PRO A 346 14.93 -6.74 7.22
C PRO A 346 13.62 -6.34 6.54
N GLU A 347 12.75 -5.65 7.25
CA GLU A 347 11.65 -4.91 6.63
C GLU A 347 12.25 -3.79 5.75
N ARG A 348 12.05 -3.89 4.43
CA ARG A 348 12.52 -2.92 3.43
C ARG A 348 11.39 -2.06 2.84
N ASP A 349 10.16 -2.27 3.31
CA ASP A 349 9.00 -1.43 2.99
C ASP A 349 8.77 -0.38 4.08
N TYR A 350 7.92 0.60 3.80
CA TYR A 350 7.43 1.55 4.77
C TYR A 350 6.61 0.85 5.87
N PRO A 351 6.89 1.10 7.15
CA PRO A 351 6.16 0.47 8.23
C PRO A 351 4.72 0.98 8.31
N VAL A 352 3.84 0.22 8.97
CA VAL A 352 2.51 0.71 9.34
C VAL A 352 2.65 1.74 10.47
N GLN A 353 2.01 2.90 10.34
CA GLN A 353 2.05 3.99 11.32
C GLN A 353 0.66 4.62 11.50
N VAL A 354 0.47 5.36 12.59
CA VAL A 354 -0.64 6.30 12.71
C VAL A 354 -0.41 7.47 11.76
N ARG A 355 -1.35 7.73 10.85
CA ARG A 355 -1.22 8.77 9.81
C ARG A 355 -2.22 9.90 9.98
N GLU A 356 -3.42 9.60 10.49
CA GLU A 356 -4.45 10.58 10.78
C GLU A 356 -5.04 10.35 12.18
N VAL A 357 -5.40 11.43 12.86
CA VAL A 357 -6.08 11.41 14.17
C VAL A 357 -7.43 12.07 14.02
N LEU A 358 -8.51 11.32 14.25
CA LEU A 358 -9.89 11.81 14.13
C LEU A 358 -10.55 11.87 15.51
N THR A 359 -11.30 12.95 15.75
CA THR A 359 -12.13 13.11 16.95
C THR A 359 -13.59 12.82 16.61
N PRO A 360 -14.39 12.30 17.55
CA PRO A 360 -15.83 12.11 17.36
C PRO A 360 -16.50 13.43 16.96
N LYS A 361 -17.32 13.39 15.90
CA LYS A 361 -18.17 14.51 15.48
C LYS A 361 -19.46 14.55 16.29
N GLU A 362 -20.01 13.38 16.61
CA GLU A 362 -21.26 13.24 17.34
C GLU A 362 -21.17 12.13 18.41
N ILE A 363 -21.98 12.25 19.46
CA ILE A 363 -22.06 11.27 20.56
C ILE A 363 -23.53 11.01 20.89
N TYR A 364 -23.95 9.76 20.74
CA TYR A 364 -25.33 9.30 20.97
C TYR A 364 -25.42 8.44 22.22
N GLN A 365 -26.53 8.56 22.95
CA GLN A 365 -26.86 7.59 23.98
C GLN A 365 -27.46 6.35 23.30
N ASN A 366 -26.91 5.17 23.61
CA ASN A 366 -27.43 3.92 23.08
C ASN A 366 -28.82 3.63 23.67
N GLN A 367 -29.79 3.32 22.81
CA GLN A 367 -31.19 3.09 23.23
C GLN A 367 -31.50 1.63 23.61
N GLU A 368 -30.61 0.69 23.31
CA GLU A 368 -30.77 -0.74 23.64
C GLU A 368 -30.21 -1.10 25.02
N LYS A 369 -29.31 -0.27 25.55
CA LYS A 369 -28.56 -0.58 26.76
C LYS A 369 -28.32 0.69 27.57
N ASP A 370 -28.79 0.71 28.81
CA ASP A 370 -28.41 1.74 29.77
C ASP A 370 -26.88 1.77 29.92
N ARG A 371 -26.31 2.95 30.17
CA ARG A 371 -24.86 3.09 30.45
C ARG A 371 -23.97 2.72 29.26
N SER A 372 -24.45 3.02 28.05
CA SER A 372 -23.75 2.80 26.79
C SER A 372 -23.89 4.03 25.89
N TRP A 373 -22.80 4.42 25.24
CA TRP A 373 -22.72 5.60 24.37
C TRP A 373 -21.99 5.27 23.07
N THR A 374 -22.48 5.76 21.95
CA THR A 374 -21.89 5.56 20.63
C THR A 374 -21.30 6.86 20.10
N TYR A 375 -20.02 6.80 19.74
CA TYR A 375 -19.25 7.90 19.18
C TYR A 375 -19.16 7.73 17.66
N ASP A 376 -19.58 8.75 16.90
CA ASP A 376 -19.46 8.79 15.43
C ASP A 376 -18.28 9.70 15.03
N PHE A 377 -17.27 9.13 14.38
CA PHE A 377 -16.10 9.88 13.89
C PHE A 377 -16.36 10.59 12.55
N GLY A 378 -17.49 10.30 11.91
CA GLY A 378 -17.89 10.87 10.63
C GLY A 378 -17.10 10.37 9.43
N GLN A 379 -16.22 9.38 9.62
CA GLN A 379 -15.39 8.75 8.60
C GLN A 379 -15.19 7.28 8.96
N ASN A 380 -15.43 6.37 8.00
CA ASN A 380 -15.06 4.96 8.13
C ASN A 380 -13.59 4.79 7.76
N ALA A 381 -12.75 4.37 8.70
CA ALA A 381 -11.32 4.20 8.49
C ALA A 381 -10.77 3.00 9.27
N SER A 382 -9.67 2.42 8.81
CA SER A 382 -8.94 1.40 9.56
C SER A 382 -8.12 2.03 10.68
N GLY A 383 -8.15 1.49 11.89
CA GLY A 383 -7.44 2.13 12.97
C GLY A 383 -7.47 1.38 14.27
N ILE A 384 -6.79 1.99 15.22
CA ILE A 384 -6.97 1.77 16.65
C ILE A 384 -7.60 3.04 17.25
N PHE A 385 -7.74 3.09 18.56
CA PHE A 385 -8.20 4.29 19.26
C PHE A 385 -7.33 4.58 20.47
N SER A 386 -7.34 5.85 20.89
CA SER A 386 -6.82 6.29 22.18
C SER A 386 -7.98 6.76 23.04
N ILE A 387 -8.12 6.16 24.22
CA ILE A 387 -9.14 6.55 25.21
C ILE A 387 -8.44 7.06 26.46
N THR A 388 -8.88 8.22 26.94
CA THR A 388 -8.55 8.71 28.29
C THR A 388 -9.78 8.59 29.17
N VAL A 389 -9.70 7.77 30.20
CA VAL A 389 -10.81 7.46 31.11
C VAL A 389 -10.41 7.70 32.55
N GLN A 390 -11.33 8.17 33.38
CA GLN A 390 -11.12 8.31 34.81
C GLN A 390 -12.21 7.55 35.57
N GLY A 391 -11.79 6.68 36.48
CA GLY A 391 -12.68 5.90 37.33
C GLY A 391 -11.93 5.36 38.55
N THR A 392 -12.55 4.39 39.20
CA THR A 392 -11.98 3.68 40.34
C THR A 392 -11.28 2.39 39.89
N ARG A 393 -10.40 1.88 40.75
CA ARG A 393 -9.65 0.65 40.46
C ARG A 393 -10.60 -0.52 40.24
N GLY A 394 -10.46 -1.22 39.12
CA GLY A 394 -11.28 -2.37 38.74
C GLY A 394 -12.52 -2.03 37.91
N ASP A 395 -12.84 -0.74 37.73
CA ASP A 395 -13.83 -0.34 36.75
C ASP A 395 -13.43 -0.85 35.36
N THR A 396 -14.41 -1.28 34.58
CA THR A 396 -14.18 -1.93 33.28
C THR A 396 -14.94 -1.20 32.18
N VAL A 397 -14.22 -0.80 31.14
CA VAL A 397 -14.77 -0.20 29.93
C VAL A 397 -14.69 -1.22 28.79
N ARG A 398 -15.81 -1.43 28.09
CA ARG A 398 -15.83 -2.23 26.86
C ARG A 398 -16.09 -1.33 25.66
N ILE A 399 -15.25 -1.44 24.63
CA ILE A 399 -15.39 -0.70 23.38
C ILE A 399 -15.70 -1.68 22.26
N THR A 400 -16.79 -1.45 21.55
CA THR A 400 -17.24 -2.27 20.42
C THR A 400 -17.22 -1.42 19.14
N PRO A 401 -16.40 -1.77 18.13
CA PRO A 401 -16.32 -1.01 16.89
C PRO A 401 -17.33 -1.50 15.84
N GLY A 402 -17.68 -0.62 14.91
CA GLY A 402 -18.41 -1.00 13.70
C GLY A 402 -18.37 0.06 12.60
N GLU A 403 -18.61 -0.41 11.38
CA GLU A 403 -18.73 0.44 10.19
C GLU A 403 -20.10 1.16 10.15
N LEU A 404 -21.12 0.52 10.72
CA LEU A 404 -22.52 0.97 10.71
C LEU A 404 -23.13 0.88 12.12
N ILE A 405 -24.26 1.56 12.30
CA ILE A 405 -25.10 1.51 13.51
C ILE A 405 -26.54 1.11 13.15
N PHE A 406 -27.29 0.63 14.13
CA PHE A 406 -28.75 0.47 14.06
C PHE A 406 -29.45 1.81 14.37
N ASP A 407 -30.76 1.87 14.13
CA ASP A 407 -31.58 3.06 14.43
C ASP A 407 -31.60 3.41 15.94
N SER A 408 -31.28 2.44 16.80
CA SER A 408 -31.11 2.58 18.25
C SER A 408 -29.79 3.24 18.67
N TYR A 409 -28.93 3.59 17.71
CA TYR A 409 -27.53 4.00 17.88
C TYR A 409 -26.60 2.90 18.42
N ALA A 410 -27.06 1.66 18.57
CA ALA A 410 -26.16 0.54 18.85
C ALA A 410 -25.27 0.21 17.64
N VAL A 411 -24.03 -0.19 17.90
CA VAL A 411 -23.08 -0.57 16.85
C VAL A 411 -23.49 -1.87 16.17
N ASN A 412 -23.37 -1.93 14.83
CA ASN A 412 -23.73 -3.08 14.00
C ASN A 412 -22.49 -3.87 13.55
N GLN A 413 -22.34 -5.10 14.05
CA GLN A 413 -21.30 -6.06 13.65
C GLN A 413 -21.81 -7.21 12.75
N LYS A 414 -23.01 -7.10 12.16
CA LYS A 414 -23.61 -8.20 11.37
C LYS A 414 -22.75 -8.59 10.15
N ALA A 415 -22.19 -7.63 9.44
CA ALA A 415 -21.34 -7.86 8.26
C ALA A 415 -19.94 -8.39 8.60
N THR A 416 -19.54 -8.26 9.87
CA THR A 416 -18.25 -8.71 10.38
C THR A 416 -18.33 -10.11 10.96
N GLY A 417 -19.31 -10.35 11.83
CA GLY A 417 -19.28 -11.40 12.84
C GLY A 417 -18.98 -10.83 14.22
N ARG A 418 -19.32 -11.57 15.29
CA ARG A 418 -19.27 -11.10 16.68
C ARG A 418 -18.84 -12.19 17.66
N PRO A 419 -18.29 -11.82 18.84
CA PRO A 419 -17.91 -10.46 19.24
C PRO A 419 -16.56 -10.03 18.68
N HIS A 420 -16.43 -8.74 18.34
CA HIS A 420 -15.16 -8.02 18.27
C HIS A 420 -15.21 -6.90 19.30
N ASP A 421 -14.34 -6.94 20.30
CA ASP A 421 -14.35 -5.94 21.37
C ASP A 421 -12.99 -5.70 22.01
N TYR A 422 -12.94 -4.58 22.70
CA TYR A 422 -11.78 -4.11 23.45
C TYR A 422 -12.20 -3.93 24.90
N ILE A 423 -11.39 -4.42 25.83
CA ILE A 423 -11.70 -4.32 27.26
C ILE A 423 -10.54 -3.65 27.97
N TYR A 424 -10.82 -2.60 28.74
CA TYR A 424 -9.85 -1.93 29.60
C TYR A 424 -10.31 -1.98 31.06
N VAL A 425 -9.49 -2.56 31.94
CA VAL A 425 -9.73 -2.56 33.39
C VAL A 425 -8.80 -1.54 34.05
N LEU A 426 -9.39 -0.56 34.74
CA LEU A 426 -8.69 0.58 35.31
C LEU A 426 -7.85 0.20 36.53
N LYS A 427 -6.66 0.81 36.67
CA LYS A 427 -5.84 0.69 37.89
C LYS A 427 -6.21 1.70 38.98
N GLY A 428 -6.97 2.74 38.63
CA GLY A 428 -7.45 3.82 39.50
C GLY A 428 -6.36 4.84 39.85
N GLY A 429 -6.77 5.93 40.52
CA GLY A 429 -5.85 6.95 41.03
C GLY A 429 -5.67 8.19 40.16
N GLY A 430 -6.41 8.31 39.05
CA GLY A 430 -6.41 9.48 38.18
C GLY A 430 -6.97 9.16 36.78
N PRO A 431 -6.91 10.10 35.83
CA PRO A 431 -7.12 9.80 34.42
C PRO A 431 -6.05 8.82 33.90
N GLU A 432 -6.49 7.80 33.19
CA GLU A 432 -5.66 6.77 32.56
C GLU A 432 -5.85 6.85 31.04
N THR A 433 -4.75 6.76 30.27
CA THR A 433 -4.80 6.71 28.80
C THR A 433 -4.39 5.33 28.31
N TRP A 434 -5.20 4.75 27.44
CA TRP A 434 -4.95 3.45 26.83
C TRP A 434 -5.17 3.48 25.32
N GLN A 435 -4.39 2.66 24.62
CA GLN A 435 -4.56 2.34 23.20
C GLN A 435 -4.27 0.85 23.00
N PRO A 436 -5.02 0.15 22.14
CA PRO A 436 -4.66 -1.21 21.72
C PRO A 436 -3.32 -1.23 20.99
N GLU A 437 -2.51 -2.29 21.17
CA GLU A 437 -1.18 -2.38 20.55
C GLU A 437 -1.06 -3.44 19.45
N PHE A 438 -1.85 -4.52 19.52
CA PHE A 438 -1.63 -5.75 18.76
C PHE A 438 -2.83 -6.18 17.91
N THR A 439 -3.68 -5.23 17.56
CA THR A 439 -4.85 -5.42 16.69
C THR A 439 -5.28 -4.09 16.09
N TYR A 440 -6.25 -4.12 15.18
CA TYR A 440 -6.90 -2.92 14.62
C TYR A 440 -8.29 -3.27 14.10
N TYR A 441 -9.06 -2.30 13.65
CA TYR A 441 -10.38 -2.55 13.04
C TYR A 441 -10.75 -1.44 12.05
N GLY A 442 -11.61 -1.73 11.07
CA GLY A 442 -12.26 -0.74 10.22
C GLY A 442 -13.55 -0.21 10.83
N PHE A 443 -13.57 1.04 11.31
CA PHE A 443 -14.76 1.59 11.94
C PHE A 443 -15.01 3.05 11.60
N ARG A 444 -16.29 3.42 11.69
CA ARG A 444 -16.75 4.81 11.84
C ARG A 444 -17.28 5.07 13.24
N TYR A 445 -17.76 4.03 13.91
CA TYR A 445 -18.46 4.12 15.18
C TYR A 445 -17.76 3.30 16.26
N LEU A 446 -17.65 3.87 17.45
CA LEU A 446 -17.25 3.16 18.67
C LEU A 446 -18.37 3.24 19.69
N GLN A 447 -18.91 2.09 20.09
CA GLN A 447 -19.80 1.99 21.25
C GLN A 447 -18.96 1.73 22.50
N VAL A 448 -19.13 2.57 23.52
CA VAL A 448 -18.46 2.48 24.81
C VAL A 448 -19.49 2.12 25.87
N ASP A 449 -19.32 0.93 26.46
CA ASP A 449 -20.13 0.44 27.56
C ASP A 449 -19.37 0.58 28.89
N GLY A 450 -20.10 0.91 29.95
CA GLY A 450 -19.55 1.00 31.31
C GLY A 450 -18.81 2.31 31.61
N ALA A 451 -18.93 3.32 30.74
CA ALA A 451 -18.44 4.66 30.97
C ALA A 451 -19.38 5.71 30.35
N ALA A 452 -19.39 6.91 30.92
CA ALA A 452 -20.13 8.07 30.41
C ALA A 452 -19.18 9.10 29.78
N PRO A 453 -19.55 9.77 28.68
CA PRO A 453 -18.79 10.89 28.14
C PRO A 453 -18.71 12.04 29.14
N ALA A 454 -17.57 12.73 29.20
CA ALA A 454 -17.43 13.94 30.00
C ALA A 454 -18.52 14.97 29.64
N GLY A 455 -19.17 15.52 30.67
CA GLY A 455 -20.24 16.53 30.51
C GLY A 455 -21.62 15.97 30.17
N LYS A 456 -21.79 14.66 30.03
CA LYS A 456 -23.10 14.01 29.92
C LYS A 456 -23.62 13.56 31.29
N GLU A 457 -24.93 13.32 31.37
CA GLU A 457 -25.55 12.83 32.61
C GLU A 457 -24.98 11.46 33.00
N ASN A 458 -24.60 11.31 34.27
CA ASN A 458 -23.98 10.09 34.78
C ASN A 458 -24.59 9.69 36.15
N PRO A 459 -25.89 9.36 36.19
CA PRO A 459 -26.59 9.08 37.45
C PRO A 459 -26.07 7.81 38.15
N GLY A 460 -25.41 6.92 37.40
CA GLY A 460 -24.79 5.69 37.91
C GLY A 460 -23.36 5.86 38.42
N ASN A 461 -22.81 7.08 38.45
CA ASN A 461 -21.42 7.38 38.84
C ASN A 461 -20.39 6.46 38.15
N GLN A 462 -20.59 6.20 36.86
CA GLN A 462 -19.69 5.39 36.04
C GLN A 462 -18.36 6.09 35.82
N PRO A 463 -17.31 5.35 35.40
CA PRO A 463 -16.13 5.92 34.77
C PRO A 463 -16.47 7.00 33.75
N VAL A 464 -15.64 8.03 33.67
CA VAL A 464 -15.82 9.17 32.76
C VAL A 464 -14.80 9.12 31.65
N VAL A 465 -15.26 9.03 30.40
CA VAL A 465 -14.42 9.19 29.21
C VAL A 465 -14.11 10.68 29.04
N ARG A 466 -12.84 11.04 29.24
CA ARG A 466 -12.32 12.41 29.13
C ARG A 466 -11.91 12.77 27.70
N ASP A 467 -11.40 11.80 26.96
CA ASP A 467 -10.98 11.95 25.56
C ASP A 467 -11.12 10.60 24.86
N LEU A 468 -11.52 10.63 23.59
CA LEU A 468 -11.58 9.44 22.72
C LEU A 468 -11.23 9.87 21.30
N LYS A 469 -10.23 9.22 20.71
CA LYS A 469 -9.72 9.51 19.37
C LYS A 469 -9.59 8.24 18.57
N MET A 470 -9.90 8.29 17.28
CA MET A 470 -9.50 7.28 16.31
C MET A 470 -8.10 7.63 15.83
N LEU A 471 -7.22 6.63 15.84
CA LEU A 471 -5.88 6.71 15.29
C LEU A 471 -5.88 5.86 14.03
N HIS A 472 -6.10 6.51 12.87
CA HIS A 472 -6.10 5.81 11.59
C HIS A 472 -4.68 5.31 11.28
N ILE A 473 -4.57 4.01 11.01
CA ILE A 473 -3.30 3.37 10.70
C ILE A 473 -3.24 2.95 9.24
N ARG A 474 -2.08 3.10 8.62
CA ARG A 474 -1.77 2.57 7.30
C ARG A 474 -0.27 2.43 7.12
N ASN A 475 0.14 1.69 6.10
CA ASN A 475 1.49 1.73 5.55
C ASN A 475 1.88 3.20 5.33
N SER A 476 3.06 3.59 5.84
CA SER A 476 3.50 4.98 5.85
C SER A 476 4.06 5.47 4.52
N MET A 477 3.85 4.74 3.42
CA MET A 477 4.23 5.16 2.08
C MET A 477 3.75 6.60 1.80
N PRO A 478 4.63 7.47 1.27
CA PRO A 478 4.31 8.85 0.92
C PRO A 478 3.14 8.94 -0.06
N GLU A 479 2.35 10.01 0.06
CA GLU A 479 1.38 10.40 -0.96
C GLU A 479 2.11 11.01 -2.16
N THR A 480 1.78 10.56 -3.37
CA THR A 480 2.43 10.95 -4.62
C THR A 480 1.49 11.66 -5.59
N GLY A 481 0.18 11.66 -5.32
CA GLY A 481 -0.85 12.17 -6.22
C GLY A 481 -1.75 13.24 -5.61
N GLN A 482 -2.17 14.18 -6.46
CA GLN A 482 -3.24 15.13 -6.18
C GLN A 482 -4.14 15.23 -7.41
N PHE A 483 -5.44 15.39 -7.17
CA PHE A 483 -6.46 15.52 -8.22
C PHE A 483 -7.55 16.49 -7.75
N GLU A 484 -8.05 17.32 -8.67
CA GLU A 484 -9.19 18.22 -8.48
C GLU A 484 -9.91 18.44 -9.82
N THR A 485 -11.23 18.62 -9.78
CA THR A 485 -12.04 18.98 -10.95
C THR A 485 -13.21 19.91 -10.61
N SER A 486 -13.80 20.57 -11.61
CA SER A 486 -15.05 21.34 -11.46
C SER A 486 -16.26 20.50 -11.07
N ASP A 487 -16.21 19.18 -11.29
CA ASP A 487 -17.30 18.29 -10.90
C ASP A 487 -17.20 17.90 -9.42
N ALA A 488 -18.07 18.49 -8.60
CA ALA A 488 -18.08 18.26 -7.16
C ALA A 488 -18.39 16.80 -6.77
N LEU A 489 -19.11 16.04 -7.61
CA LEU A 489 -19.34 14.62 -7.34
C LEU A 489 -18.05 13.83 -7.54
N PHE A 490 -17.29 14.11 -8.60
CA PHE A 490 -16.01 13.40 -8.85
C PHE A 490 -14.96 13.69 -7.79
N ASN A 491 -14.87 14.91 -7.26
CA ASN A 491 -14.02 15.19 -6.09
C ASN A 491 -14.42 14.34 -4.87
N ARG A 492 -15.73 14.14 -4.64
CA ARG A 492 -16.21 13.28 -3.55
C ARG A 492 -16.00 11.79 -3.82
N ILE A 493 -16.01 11.37 -5.08
CA ILE A 493 -15.68 9.99 -5.47
C ILE A 493 -14.18 9.73 -5.25
N ASP A 494 -13.32 10.69 -5.60
CA ASP A 494 -11.88 10.64 -5.31
C ASP A 494 -11.63 10.47 -3.80
N ASP A 495 -12.27 11.28 -2.95
CA ASP A 495 -12.21 11.15 -1.49
C ASP A 495 -12.69 9.77 -0.99
N LEU A 496 -13.83 9.28 -1.51
CA LEU A 496 -14.42 7.99 -1.15
C LEU A 496 -13.45 6.83 -1.40
N ILE A 497 -12.82 6.83 -2.57
CA ILE A 497 -11.87 5.77 -2.97
C ILE A 497 -10.54 5.93 -2.22
N LYS A 498 -10.04 7.16 -2.02
CA LYS A 498 -8.81 7.40 -1.24
C LYS A 498 -8.93 6.87 0.18
N TRP A 499 -10.06 7.08 0.85
CA TRP A 499 -10.26 6.52 2.20
C TRP A 499 -10.32 4.99 2.22
N ALA A 500 -10.86 4.36 1.17
CA ALA A 500 -10.81 2.90 1.05
C ALA A 500 -9.39 2.39 0.83
N ILE A 501 -8.59 3.03 -0.05
CA ILE A 501 -7.18 2.70 -0.26
C ILE A 501 -6.41 2.85 1.05
N LYS A 502 -6.50 4.02 1.70
CA LYS A 502 -5.84 4.30 3.00
C LYS A 502 -6.15 3.22 4.03
N SER A 503 -7.42 2.83 4.12
CA SER A 503 -7.87 1.85 5.11
C SER A 503 -7.31 0.44 4.89
N ASN A 504 -6.97 0.13 3.64
CA ASN A 504 -6.69 -1.23 3.21
C ASN A 504 -5.23 -1.45 2.78
N VAL A 505 -4.32 -0.59 3.21
CA VAL A 505 -2.88 -0.81 3.09
C VAL A 505 -2.28 -0.97 4.48
N VAL A 506 -2.42 -2.16 5.08
CA VAL A 506 -1.89 -2.49 6.42
C VAL A 506 -0.98 -3.71 6.29
N SER A 507 0.32 -3.49 6.13
CA SER A 507 1.38 -4.49 5.84
C SER A 507 1.24 -5.27 4.51
N VAL A 508 0.02 -5.39 4.00
CA VAL A 508 -0.36 -5.87 2.66
C VAL A 508 -1.50 -4.97 2.14
N ALA A 509 -1.82 -5.07 0.85
CA ALA A 509 -3.09 -4.58 0.33
C ALA A 509 -4.19 -5.56 0.77
N THR A 510 -5.02 -5.17 1.74
CA THR A 510 -6.10 -6.02 2.28
C THR A 510 -7.42 -5.78 1.56
N ASP A 511 -8.28 -6.79 1.48
CA ASP A 511 -9.64 -6.65 0.96
C ASP A 511 -10.52 -5.69 1.76
N CYS A 512 -10.58 -5.93 3.07
CA CYS A 512 -11.31 -5.10 4.00
C CYS A 512 -10.60 -5.05 5.35
N PRO A 513 -10.73 -3.94 6.10
CA PRO A 513 -9.95 -3.74 7.32
C PRO A 513 -10.63 -4.28 8.58
N HIS A 514 -11.78 -4.94 8.47
CA HIS A 514 -12.64 -5.25 9.62
C HIS A 514 -12.88 -6.76 9.83
N ARG A 515 -13.16 -7.56 8.77
CA ARG A 515 -13.52 -9.00 8.93
C ARG A 515 -12.48 -9.99 8.39
N GLU A 516 -11.81 -9.74 7.27
CA GLU A 516 -10.87 -10.71 6.64
C GLU A 516 -9.43 -10.27 6.77
N LYS A 517 -9.11 -9.05 6.33
CA LYS A 517 -7.77 -8.46 6.48
C LYS A 517 -6.69 -9.29 5.76
N LEU A 518 -7.05 -9.89 4.63
CA LEU A 518 -6.17 -10.79 3.87
C LEU A 518 -5.66 -10.10 2.63
N GLY A 519 -4.42 -10.44 2.24
CA GLY A 519 -3.78 -9.94 1.03
C GLY A 519 -4.33 -10.61 -0.22
N TRP A 520 -5.59 -10.34 -0.57
CA TRP A 520 -6.19 -10.78 -1.83
C TRP A 520 -5.47 -10.11 -3.00
N LEU A 521 -4.95 -10.94 -3.92
CA LEU A 521 -3.87 -10.54 -4.84
C LEU A 521 -4.32 -9.69 -6.04
N GLU A 522 -5.56 -9.84 -6.49
CA GLU A 522 -6.17 -9.08 -7.60
C GLU A 522 -6.05 -7.58 -7.39
N GLN A 523 -6.14 -7.12 -6.15
CA GLN A 523 -6.13 -5.70 -5.79
C GLN A 523 -4.81 -5.04 -6.14
N THR A 524 -3.71 -5.78 -6.06
CA THR A 524 -2.38 -5.23 -6.33
C THR A 524 -2.22 -4.74 -7.77
N TYR A 525 -2.95 -5.32 -8.75
CA TYR A 525 -2.89 -4.89 -10.13
C TYR A 525 -4.19 -4.25 -10.65
N LEU A 526 -5.38 -4.72 -10.27
CA LEU A 526 -6.65 -4.12 -10.69
C LEU A 526 -6.84 -2.72 -10.09
N MET A 527 -6.47 -2.55 -8.81
CA MET A 527 -6.38 -1.25 -8.16
C MET A 527 -4.98 -0.63 -8.30
N GLY A 528 -4.06 -1.31 -8.99
CA GLY A 528 -2.66 -0.93 -9.12
C GLY A 528 -2.46 0.51 -9.58
N GLY A 529 -3.06 0.90 -10.70
CA GLY A 529 -2.99 2.28 -11.19
C GLY A 529 -3.56 3.29 -10.20
N SER A 530 -4.73 2.99 -9.63
CA SER A 530 -5.39 3.87 -8.64
C SER A 530 -4.55 4.08 -7.37
N ILE A 531 -3.88 3.04 -6.87
CA ILE A 531 -2.99 3.16 -5.70
C ILE A 531 -1.69 3.86 -6.10
N HIS A 532 -1.04 3.45 -7.20
CA HIS A 532 0.23 3.99 -7.68
C HIS A 532 0.18 5.50 -7.95
N TYR A 533 -0.90 5.99 -8.55
CA TYR A 533 -1.06 7.43 -8.78
C TYR A 533 -1.14 8.24 -7.49
N ASN A 534 -1.54 7.64 -6.37
CA ASN A 534 -1.77 8.34 -5.12
C ASN A 534 -0.69 8.07 -4.06
N TYR A 535 0.05 6.97 -4.14
CA TYR A 535 1.06 6.58 -3.16
C TYR A 535 2.32 5.96 -3.79
N ASP A 536 3.44 6.05 -3.08
CA ASP A 536 4.67 5.36 -3.46
C ASP A 536 4.64 3.88 -3.08
N VAL A 537 4.21 3.03 -4.01
CA VAL A 537 3.98 1.60 -3.79
C VAL A 537 5.22 0.71 -3.93
N TYR A 538 6.39 1.28 -4.27
CA TYR A 538 7.58 0.50 -4.65
C TYR A 538 7.95 -0.60 -3.64
N GLY A 539 8.10 -0.25 -2.36
CA GLY A 539 8.47 -1.18 -1.30
C GLY A 539 7.40 -2.25 -1.07
N LEU A 540 6.15 -1.81 -0.90
CA LEU A 540 5.00 -2.67 -0.61
C LEU A 540 4.76 -3.70 -1.72
N TYR A 541 4.91 -3.29 -2.99
CA TYR A 541 4.67 -4.18 -4.12
C TYR A 541 5.83 -5.16 -4.33
N LYS A 542 7.09 -4.75 -4.10
CA LYS A 542 8.21 -5.72 -4.07
C LYS A 542 8.03 -6.75 -2.96
N LYS A 543 7.54 -6.31 -1.80
CA LYS A 543 7.20 -7.21 -0.69
C LYS A 543 6.05 -8.15 -1.07
N ALA A 544 5.00 -7.67 -1.73
CA ALA A 544 3.90 -8.51 -2.22
C ALA A 544 4.37 -9.57 -3.23
N VAL A 545 5.30 -9.22 -4.14
CA VAL A 545 5.93 -10.21 -5.05
C VAL A 545 6.66 -11.29 -4.26
N ASN A 546 7.36 -10.93 -3.20
CA ASN A 546 8.02 -11.91 -2.34
C ASN A 546 7.01 -12.77 -1.56
N ASP A 547 5.93 -12.19 -1.03
CA ASP A 547 4.86 -12.96 -0.38
C ASP A 547 4.28 -14.02 -1.34
N MET A 548 4.02 -13.65 -2.60
CA MET A 548 3.56 -14.59 -3.63
C MET A 548 4.58 -15.71 -3.89
N ARG A 549 5.88 -15.40 -3.96
CA ARG A 549 6.95 -16.42 -4.11
C ARG A 549 6.96 -17.40 -2.94
N THR A 550 6.75 -16.92 -1.72
CA THR A 550 6.70 -17.78 -0.52
C THR A 550 5.39 -18.57 -0.39
N ALA A 551 4.32 -18.12 -1.05
CA ALA A 551 3.03 -18.79 -1.08
C ALA A 551 2.90 -19.80 -2.24
N GLN A 552 3.76 -19.70 -3.26
CA GLN A 552 3.70 -20.59 -4.42
C GLN A 552 3.87 -22.06 -4.02
N THR A 553 2.95 -22.87 -4.51
CA THR A 553 2.91 -24.33 -4.32
C THR A 553 3.88 -25.05 -5.25
N ALA A 554 4.19 -26.31 -4.95
CA ALA A 554 5.13 -27.11 -5.74
C ALA A 554 4.66 -27.38 -7.18
N ASP A 555 3.35 -27.37 -7.44
CA ASP A 555 2.75 -27.53 -8.77
C ASP A 555 2.61 -26.20 -9.54
N GLY A 556 3.04 -25.09 -8.94
CA GLY A 556 3.13 -23.78 -9.59
C GLY A 556 1.95 -22.84 -9.31
N LEU A 557 0.89 -23.30 -8.63
CA LEU A 557 -0.21 -22.44 -8.19
C LEU A 557 0.33 -21.35 -7.25
N VAL A 558 0.00 -20.10 -7.57
CA VAL A 558 0.03 -18.98 -6.63
C VAL A 558 -1.40 -18.81 -6.10
N PRO A 559 -1.63 -18.98 -4.79
CA PRO A 559 -2.97 -18.93 -4.23
C PRO A 559 -3.55 -17.51 -4.27
N ALA A 560 -4.88 -17.40 -4.17
CA ALA A 560 -5.57 -16.11 -4.30
C ALA A 560 -5.23 -15.08 -3.20
N ILE A 561 -4.62 -15.51 -2.09
CA ILE A 561 -4.09 -14.65 -1.03
C ILE A 561 -2.59 -14.86 -0.83
N ALA A 562 -1.84 -13.78 -0.59
CA ALA A 562 -0.48 -13.86 -0.06
C ALA A 562 -0.26 -12.79 1.03
N PRO A 563 0.28 -13.14 2.20
CA PRO A 563 0.64 -14.49 2.67
C PRO A 563 -0.53 -15.48 2.77
N GLU A 564 -0.28 -16.76 2.46
CA GLU A 564 -1.30 -17.83 2.55
C GLU A 564 -1.45 -18.34 3.99
N TYR A 565 -2.20 -17.63 4.83
CA TYR A 565 -2.49 -18.09 6.21
C TYR A 565 -3.47 -19.27 6.25
N VAL A 566 -4.27 -19.46 5.21
CA VAL A 566 -5.36 -20.43 5.14
C VAL A 566 -5.57 -20.90 3.73
N ARG A 567 -6.01 -22.15 3.58
CA ARG A 567 -6.46 -22.70 2.30
C ARG A 567 -7.98 -22.78 2.30
N PHE A 568 -8.64 -21.90 1.56
CA PHE A 568 -10.10 -21.86 1.44
C PHE A 568 -10.68 -23.07 0.70
N GLY A 569 -9.94 -23.62 -0.27
CA GLY A 569 -10.40 -24.65 -1.19
C GLY A 569 -11.26 -24.08 -2.33
N GLY A 570 -11.29 -24.80 -3.46
CA GLY A 570 -12.05 -24.40 -4.65
C GLY A 570 -11.62 -23.03 -5.20
N ASP A 571 -12.58 -22.30 -5.78
CA ASP A 571 -12.36 -21.03 -6.47
C ASP A 571 -11.74 -19.93 -5.57
N PHE A 572 -11.91 -20.00 -4.25
CA PHE A 572 -11.33 -19.01 -3.31
C PHE A 572 -9.84 -19.25 -3.01
N THR A 573 -9.31 -20.43 -3.35
CA THR A 573 -7.85 -20.68 -3.31
C THR A 573 -7.23 -20.49 -4.68
N ASP A 574 -7.92 -20.92 -5.73
CA ASP A 574 -7.43 -20.91 -7.10
C ASP A 574 -8.42 -20.15 -7.99
N SER A 575 -8.13 -18.87 -8.20
CA SER A 575 -8.78 -18.05 -9.21
C SER A 575 -7.71 -17.42 -10.10
N PRO A 576 -7.73 -17.64 -11.42
CA PRO A 576 -6.70 -17.13 -12.31
C PRO A 576 -6.48 -15.63 -12.20
N GLU A 577 -7.55 -14.84 -12.08
CA GLU A 577 -7.49 -13.38 -11.96
C GLU A 577 -6.74 -12.93 -10.70
N TRP A 578 -6.77 -13.71 -9.62
CA TRP A 578 -6.00 -13.39 -8.42
C TRP A 578 -4.54 -13.81 -8.55
N GLY A 579 -4.29 -15.07 -8.93
CA GLY A 579 -2.93 -15.61 -9.02
C GLY A 579 -2.08 -14.95 -10.11
N SER A 580 -2.69 -14.39 -11.16
CA SER A 580 -2.01 -13.65 -12.23
C SER A 580 -1.28 -12.39 -11.75
N ALA A 581 -1.58 -11.91 -10.54
CA ALA A 581 -0.76 -10.89 -9.87
C ALA A 581 0.73 -11.29 -9.81
N ALA A 582 1.03 -12.59 -9.74
CA ALA A 582 2.40 -13.13 -9.75
C ALA A 582 3.20 -12.72 -10.99
N VAL A 583 2.53 -12.51 -12.14
CA VAL A 583 3.13 -12.12 -13.41
C VAL A 583 2.97 -10.62 -13.65
N ILE A 584 1.80 -10.05 -13.33
CA ILE A 584 1.44 -8.67 -13.65
C ILE A 584 2.16 -7.67 -12.73
N VAL A 585 2.27 -7.93 -11.43
CA VAL A 585 2.87 -6.98 -10.47
C VAL A 585 4.36 -6.74 -10.75
N PRO A 586 5.22 -7.76 -11.01
CA PRO A 586 6.59 -7.53 -11.43
C PRO A 586 6.71 -6.64 -12.67
N TRP A 587 5.83 -6.83 -13.66
CA TRP A 587 5.78 -5.98 -14.85
C TRP A 587 5.41 -4.52 -14.52
N LEU A 588 4.42 -4.30 -13.65
CA LEU A 588 4.01 -2.97 -13.23
C LEU A 588 5.13 -2.23 -12.47
N ILE A 589 5.83 -2.91 -11.55
CA ILE A 589 6.99 -2.34 -10.85
C ILE A 589 8.04 -1.87 -11.87
N TYR A 590 8.35 -2.68 -12.87
CA TYR A 590 9.26 -2.28 -13.95
C TYR A 590 8.74 -1.07 -14.73
N LYS A 591 7.48 -1.08 -15.17
CA LYS A 591 6.90 0.04 -15.95
C LYS A 591 6.87 1.35 -15.16
N TRP A 592 6.58 1.30 -13.86
CA TRP A 592 6.43 2.50 -13.02
C TRP A 592 7.74 3.03 -12.45
N TYR A 593 8.69 2.15 -12.13
CA TYR A 593 9.93 2.53 -11.42
C TYR A 593 11.22 2.21 -12.20
N GLY A 594 11.15 1.35 -13.21
CA GLY A 594 12.28 0.92 -14.03
C GLY A 594 13.10 -0.22 -13.43
N ASP A 595 12.68 -0.76 -12.29
CA ASP A 595 13.40 -1.81 -11.57
C ASP A 595 13.12 -3.19 -12.20
N LEU A 596 14.15 -3.77 -12.82
CA LEU A 596 14.11 -5.11 -13.41
C LEU A 596 14.27 -6.23 -12.38
N THR A 597 14.77 -5.94 -11.17
CA THR A 597 15.07 -6.99 -10.18
C THR A 597 13.81 -7.74 -9.75
N ALA A 598 12.66 -7.06 -9.70
CA ALA A 598 11.38 -7.71 -9.41
C ALA A 598 11.02 -8.79 -10.44
N ILE A 599 11.35 -8.57 -11.72
CA ILE A 599 11.14 -9.53 -12.81
C ILE A 599 12.19 -10.65 -12.72
N GLU A 600 13.46 -10.31 -12.51
CA GLU A 600 14.57 -11.27 -12.42
C GLU A 600 14.36 -12.27 -11.28
N ASP A 601 14.03 -11.76 -10.08
CA ASP A 601 13.84 -12.57 -8.87
C ASP A 601 12.56 -13.45 -8.95
N ALA A 602 11.52 -12.93 -9.60
CA ALA A 602 10.23 -13.60 -9.74
C ALA A 602 10.16 -14.53 -10.96
N TRP A 603 11.15 -14.51 -11.86
CA TRP A 603 11.11 -15.25 -13.13
C TRP A 603 10.70 -16.73 -12.96
N PRO A 604 11.28 -17.51 -12.02
CA PRO A 604 10.87 -18.91 -11.82
C PRO A 604 9.40 -19.06 -11.38
N MET A 605 8.91 -18.15 -10.54
CA MET A 605 7.51 -18.17 -10.08
C MET A 605 6.56 -17.91 -11.24
N MET A 606 6.86 -16.90 -12.06
CA MET A 606 6.04 -16.52 -13.21
C MET A 606 5.94 -17.64 -14.25
N GLU A 607 7.07 -18.30 -14.58
CA GLU A 607 7.06 -19.44 -15.51
C GLU A 607 6.25 -20.63 -14.96
N ALA A 608 6.43 -20.94 -13.67
CA ALA A 608 5.71 -22.03 -13.02
C ALA A 608 4.20 -21.76 -12.95
N TYR A 609 3.78 -20.52 -12.69
CA TYR A 609 2.36 -20.15 -12.66
C TYR A 609 1.71 -20.20 -14.04
N ALA A 610 2.36 -19.69 -15.09
CA ALA A 610 1.85 -19.85 -16.45
C ALA A 610 1.73 -21.32 -16.86
N ALA A 611 2.71 -22.16 -16.49
CA ALA A 611 2.66 -23.60 -16.71
C ALA A 611 1.51 -24.27 -15.92
N TYR A 612 1.25 -23.81 -14.70
CA TYR A 612 0.11 -24.25 -13.90
C TYR A 612 -1.22 -23.95 -14.62
N LEU A 613 -1.45 -22.71 -15.06
CA LEU A 613 -2.64 -22.34 -15.83
C LEU A 613 -2.78 -23.17 -17.11
N LYS A 614 -1.66 -23.45 -17.81
CA LYS A 614 -1.66 -24.38 -18.95
C LYS A 614 -2.22 -25.74 -18.58
N SER A 615 -1.76 -26.29 -17.45
CA SER A 615 -2.18 -27.62 -16.97
C SER A 615 -3.65 -27.69 -16.56
N LYS A 616 -4.25 -26.54 -16.22
CA LYS A 616 -5.69 -26.39 -15.90
C LYS A 616 -6.55 -26.08 -17.12
N SER A 617 -5.94 -25.80 -18.26
CA SER A 617 -6.67 -25.46 -19.49
C SER A 617 -7.09 -26.70 -20.27
N ASP A 618 -8.27 -26.66 -20.88
CA ASP A 618 -8.70 -27.59 -21.93
C ASP A 618 -8.68 -26.86 -23.28
N GLY A 619 -7.84 -27.31 -24.21
CA GLY A 619 -7.69 -26.64 -25.50
C GLY A 619 -7.31 -25.15 -25.40
N HIS A 620 -6.51 -24.78 -24.39
CA HIS A 620 -6.13 -23.40 -24.03
C HIS A 620 -7.23 -22.55 -23.36
N ILE A 621 -8.37 -23.13 -23.00
CA ILE A 621 -9.43 -22.46 -22.22
C ILE A 621 -9.30 -22.83 -20.75
N VAL A 622 -9.09 -21.83 -19.88
CA VAL A 622 -9.14 -21.97 -18.42
C VAL A 622 -10.57 -21.60 -17.98
N SER A 623 -11.18 -22.38 -17.08
CA SER A 623 -12.64 -22.27 -16.81
C SER A 623 -13.05 -22.29 -15.33
N HIS A 624 -12.09 -22.24 -14.41
CA HIS A 624 -12.34 -22.18 -12.95
C HIS A 624 -12.11 -20.77 -12.38
N GLY A 625 -12.42 -20.57 -11.10
CA GLY A 625 -12.21 -19.30 -10.39
C GLY A 625 -13.50 -18.55 -10.04
N LEU A 626 -13.35 -17.35 -9.49
CA LEU A 626 -14.45 -16.48 -9.03
C LEU A 626 -15.11 -15.73 -10.19
N GLY A 627 -14.36 -15.44 -11.26
CA GLY A 627 -14.82 -14.65 -12.40
C GLY A 627 -14.97 -13.17 -12.06
N ASP A 628 -15.86 -12.48 -12.77
CA ASP A 628 -16.21 -11.08 -12.52
C ASP A 628 -17.00 -10.89 -11.21
N TRP A 629 -16.29 -11.01 -10.08
CA TRP A 629 -16.83 -10.99 -8.73
C TRP A 629 -17.63 -9.72 -8.46
N TYR A 630 -18.81 -9.87 -7.85
CA TYR A 630 -19.74 -8.77 -7.56
C TYR A 630 -20.22 -7.98 -8.78
N ASP A 631 -20.32 -8.63 -9.95
CA ASP A 631 -21.02 -8.05 -11.09
C ASP A 631 -22.48 -7.71 -10.76
N LEU A 632 -23.01 -6.66 -11.43
CA LEU A 632 -24.34 -6.15 -11.18
C LEU A 632 -25.37 -6.89 -12.03
N GLY A 633 -25.63 -8.14 -11.66
CA GLY A 633 -26.65 -9.00 -12.27
C GLY A 633 -28.03 -8.91 -11.59
N PRO A 634 -29.01 -9.71 -12.05
CA PRO A 634 -30.37 -9.72 -11.52
C PRO A 634 -30.47 -10.33 -10.10
N GLU A 635 -29.52 -11.18 -9.70
CA GLU A 635 -29.47 -11.81 -8.39
C GLU A 635 -28.54 -11.05 -7.42
N ARG A 636 -28.52 -11.48 -6.15
CA ARG A 636 -27.64 -10.91 -5.13
C ARG A 636 -26.16 -10.98 -5.58
N PRO A 637 -25.39 -9.88 -5.51
CA PRO A 637 -23.97 -9.86 -5.86
C PRO A 637 -23.13 -10.90 -5.09
N GLY A 638 -22.12 -11.44 -5.76
CA GLY A 638 -21.28 -12.53 -5.30
C GLY A 638 -20.50 -13.12 -6.47
N TYR A 639 -20.69 -14.41 -6.76
CA TYR A 639 -20.16 -15.01 -7.98
C TYR A 639 -20.72 -14.33 -9.24
N ALA A 640 -19.88 -14.26 -10.27
CA ALA A 640 -20.23 -13.67 -11.55
C ALA A 640 -21.52 -14.28 -12.15
N GLN A 641 -22.44 -13.40 -12.57
CA GLN A 641 -23.75 -13.76 -13.10
C GLN A 641 -23.85 -13.55 -14.61
N LEU A 642 -23.14 -12.56 -15.14
CA LEU A 642 -23.28 -12.06 -16.50
C LEU A 642 -22.14 -12.52 -17.41
N THR A 643 -20.92 -12.62 -16.88
CA THR A 643 -19.73 -12.98 -17.65
C THR A 643 -19.32 -14.42 -17.34
N PRO A 644 -19.15 -15.32 -18.34
CA PRO A 644 -18.66 -16.66 -18.10
C PRO A 644 -17.27 -16.62 -17.45
N LYS A 645 -17.06 -17.38 -16.35
CA LYS A 645 -15.74 -17.51 -15.69
C LYS A 645 -14.62 -17.86 -16.66
N ALA A 646 -14.91 -18.72 -17.64
CA ALA A 646 -13.93 -19.12 -18.64
C ALA A 646 -13.42 -17.97 -19.51
N LEU A 647 -14.23 -16.92 -19.69
CA LEU A 647 -13.84 -15.72 -20.42
C LEU A 647 -12.79 -14.94 -19.63
N THR A 648 -13.07 -14.60 -18.37
CA THR A 648 -12.13 -13.81 -17.55
C THR A 648 -10.84 -14.58 -17.26
N ALA A 649 -10.97 -15.86 -16.89
CA ALA A 649 -9.85 -16.74 -16.60
C ALA A 649 -8.92 -16.94 -17.81
N THR A 650 -9.49 -17.15 -19.00
CA THR A 650 -8.66 -17.32 -20.21
C THR A 650 -8.07 -16.00 -20.69
N ALA A 651 -8.79 -14.89 -20.51
CA ALA A 651 -8.30 -13.57 -20.90
C ALA A 651 -7.10 -13.11 -20.06
N ILE A 652 -7.12 -13.36 -18.74
CA ILE A 652 -5.99 -13.03 -17.88
C ILE A 652 -4.80 -13.99 -18.11
N TYR A 653 -5.07 -15.27 -18.37
CA TYR A 653 -4.05 -16.24 -18.77
C TYR A 653 -3.33 -15.84 -20.08
N PHE A 654 -4.08 -15.36 -21.09
CA PHE A 654 -3.48 -14.77 -22.29
C PHE A 654 -2.57 -13.59 -21.95
N TYR A 655 -3.03 -12.70 -21.06
CA TYR A 655 -2.29 -11.51 -20.65
C TYR A 655 -0.97 -11.87 -19.96
N ASP A 656 -0.97 -12.87 -19.08
CA ASP A 656 0.24 -13.39 -18.42
C ASP A 656 1.27 -13.91 -19.44
N VAL A 657 0.82 -14.73 -20.40
CA VAL A 657 1.71 -15.29 -21.43
C VAL A 657 2.26 -14.19 -22.35
N ARG A 658 1.45 -13.17 -22.68
CA ARG A 658 1.91 -11.99 -23.43
C ARG A 658 3.01 -11.24 -22.67
N LEU A 659 2.78 -10.95 -21.37
CA LEU A 659 3.74 -10.26 -20.53
C LEU A 659 5.04 -11.05 -20.34
N LEU A 660 4.96 -12.38 -20.18
CA LEU A 660 6.15 -13.24 -20.13
C LEU A 660 6.99 -13.12 -21.40
N GLY A 661 6.37 -13.02 -22.58
CA GLY A 661 7.07 -12.75 -23.84
C GLY A 661 7.79 -11.39 -23.86
N GLU A 662 7.15 -10.34 -23.36
CA GLU A 662 7.75 -9.01 -23.24
C GLU A 662 8.91 -8.98 -22.24
N MET A 663 8.73 -9.59 -21.08
CA MET A 663 9.76 -9.71 -20.05
C MET A 663 10.93 -10.59 -20.49
N ALA A 664 10.68 -11.68 -21.23
CA ALA A 664 11.74 -12.50 -21.83
C ALA A 664 12.64 -11.67 -22.75
N ALA A 665 12.05 -10.78 -23.56
CA ALA A 665 12.82 -9.88 -24.41
C ALA A 665 13.71 -8.92 -23.60
N LEU A 666 13.19 -8.37 -22.50
CA LEU A 666 13.95 -7.49 -21.59
C LEU A 666 15.14 -8.21 -20.93
N LEU A 667 14.95 -9.48 -20.55
CA LEU A 667 15.99 -10.31 -19.95
C LEU A 667 16.95 -10.94 -20.97
N GLY A 668 16.78 -10.68 -22.27
CA GLY A 668 17.59 -11.30 -23.33
C GLY A 668 17.34 -12.80 -23.52
N LYS A 669 16.20 -13.33 -23.06
CA LYS A 669 15.79 -14.73 -23.16
C LYS A 669 15.04 -15.00 -24.47
N GLU A 670 15.75 -14.96 -25.60
CA GLU A 670 15.12 -15.03 -26.93
C GLU A 670 14.35 -16.35 -27.20
N ALA A 671 14.80 -17.49 -26.68
CA ALA A 671 14.07 -18.75 -26.80
C ALA A 671 12.72 -18.72 -26.05
N ASP A 672 12.71 -18.16 -24.85
CA ASP A 672 11.49 -17.99 -24.06
C ASP A 672 10.54 -16.99 -24.71
N ARG A 673 11.07 -15.91 -25.28
CA ARG A 673 10.28 -14.92 -26.03
C ARG A 673 9.53 -15.59 -27.20
N GLN A 674 10.19 -16.43 -27.99
CA GLN A 674 9.57 -17.13 -29.11
C GLN A 674 8.53 -18.16 -28.65
N LYS A 675 8.85 -18.91 -27.59
CA LYS A 675 7.92 -19.86 -26.93
C LYS A 675 6.64 -19.15 -26.47
N TYR A 676 6.77 -18.04 -25.74
CA TYR A 676 5.63 -17.31 -25.21
C TYR A 676 4.84 -16.60 -26.32
N ALA A 677 5.50 -16.09 -27.37
CA ALA A 677 4.80 -15.54 -28.53
C ALA A 677 3.92 -16.59 -29.25
N ALA A 678 4.44 -17.79 -29.49
CA ALA A 678 3.67 -18.87 -30.11
C ALA A 678 2.48 -19.32 -29.23
N TRP A 679 2.72 -19.48 -27.93
CA TRP A 679 1.69 -19.89 -26.99
C TRP A 679 0.59 -18.83 -26.83
N MET A 680 0.96 -17.55 -26.80
CA MET A 680 0.02 -16.42 -26.76
C MET A 680 -0.95 -16.46 -27.96
N GLU A 681 -0.43 -16.76 -29.15
CA GLU A 681 -1.22 -16.89 -30.38
C GLU A 681 -2.18 -18.08 -30.37
N GLU A 682 -1.76 -19.22 -29.82
CA GLU A 682 -2.62 -20.40 -29.63
C GLU A 682 -3.80 -20.08 -28.71
N ILE A 683 -3.56 -19.37 -27.59
CA ILE A 683 -4.60 -18.95 -26.65
C ILE A 683 -5.55 -17.96 -27.34
N ARG A 684 -5.03 -16.95 -28.06
CA ARG A 684 -5.87 -15.97 -28.79
C ARG A 684 -6.81 -16.65 -29.78
N ALA A 685 -6.28 -17.60 -30.56
CA ALA A 685 -7.07 -18.34 -31.52
C ALA A 685 -8.15 -19.21 -30.84
N ALA A 686 -7.83 -19.86 -29.71
CA ALA A 686 -8.81 -20.61 -28.92
C ALA A 686 -9.90 -19.71 -28.32
N PHE A 687 -9.50 -18.59 -27.74
CA PHE A 687 -10.40 -17.61 -27.13
C PHE A 687 -11.40 -17.05 -28.14
N ASN A 688 -10.93 -16.57 -29.31
CA ASN A 688 -11.81 -16.00 -30.32
C ASN A 688 -12.74 -17.06 -30.93
N ARG A 689 -12.30 -18.31 -31.08
CA ARG A 689 -13.20 -19.41 -31.49
C ARG A 689 -14.29 -19.69 -30.46
N ALA A 690 -13.97 -19.60 -29.17
CA ALA A 690 -14.90 -19.94 -28.09
C ALA A 690 -15.89 -18.82 -27.80
N PHE A 691 -15.46 -17.55 -27.86
CA PHE A 691 -16.21 -16.44 -27.31
C PHE A 691 -16.58 -15.33 -28.30
N PHE A 692 -15.93 -15.21 -29.48
CA PHE A 692 -16.20 -14.11 -30.41
C PHE A 692 -17.20 -14.48 -31.50
N ASP A 693 -18.25 -13.69 -31.66
CA ASP A 693 -19.12 -13.76 -32.83
C ASP A 693 -18.68 -12.73 -33.88
N PRO A 694 -18.12 -13.17 -35.03
CA PRO A 694 -17.64 -12.26 -36.07
C PRO A 694 -18.77 -11.52 -36.81
N ALA A 695 -20.02 -11.97 -36.73
CA ALA A 695 -21.16 -11.31 -37.39
C ALA A 695 -21.68 -10.15 -36.54
N THR A 696 -21.85 -10.36 -35.24
CA THR A 696 -22.38 -9.35 -34.31
C THR A 696 -21.29 -8.49 -33.67
N LYS A 697 -20.02 -8.93 -33.75
CA LYS A 697 -18.86 -8.29 -33.09
C LYS A 697 -19.02 -8.28 -31.55
N VAL A 698 -19.73 -9.26 -31.01
CA VAL A 698 -19.98 -9.42 -29.57
C VAL A 698 -19.17 -10.59 -29.04
N TYR A 699 -18.65 -10.43 -27.82
CA TYR A 699 -18.04 -11.52 -27.06
C TYR A 699 -19.04 -12.11 -26.07
N ALA A 700 -19.15 -13.43 -26.05
CA ALA A 700 -19.98 -14.22 -25.14
C ALA A 700 -21.38 -13.64 -24.91
N THR A 701 -21.69 -13.22 -23.69
CA THR A 701 -23.01 -12.70 -23.29
C THR A 701 -23.24 -11.25 -23.69
N GLY A 702 -22.21 -10.54 -24.16
CA GLY A 702 -22.28 -9.10 -24.43
C GLY A 702 -22.32 -8.21 -23.18
N SER A 703 -22.03 -8.76 -21.98
CA SER A 703 -21.83 -7.95 -20.78
C SER A 703 -20.69 -6.94 -20.98
N GLN A 704 -20.65 -5.88 -20.17
CA GLN A 704 -19.58 -4.88 -20.23
C GLN A 704 -18.20 -5.54 -20.16
N THR A 705 -18.01 -6.44 -19.19
CA THR A 705 -16.76 -7.19 -18.97
C THR A 705 -16.43 -8.14 -20.13
N ALA A 706 -17.41 -8.87 -20.67
CA ALA A 706 -17.19 -9.79 -21.77
C ALA A 706 -16.63 -9.08 -23.01
N ILE A 707 -17.01 -7.83 -23.24
CA ILE A 707 -16.54 -7.03 -24.37
C ILE A 707 -15.26 -6.23 -24.02
N SER A 708 -15.18 -5.64 -22.83
CA SER A 708 -14.08 -4.74 -22.46
C SER A 708 -12.77 -5.45 -22.15
N MET A 709 -12.82 -6.62 -21.48
CA MET A 709 -11.62 -7.33 -21.08
C MET A 709 -10.78 -7.78 -22.28
N PRO A 710 -11.34 -8.43 -23.33
CA PRO A 710 -10.59 -8.77 -24.54
C PRO A 710 -9.98 -7.55 -25.25
N LEU A 711 -10.67 -6.41 -25.25
CA LEU A 711 -10.16 -5.16 -25.83
C LEU A 711 -8.93 -4.63 -25.08
N ALA A 712 -8.98 -4.66 -23.76
CA ALA A 712 -7.95 -4.13 -22.88
C ALA A 712 -6.70 -5.02 -22.82
N VAL A 713 -6.87 -6.35 -22.80
CA VAL A 713 -5.72 -7.28 -22.72
C VAL A 713 -5.06 -7.57 -24.08
N GLY A 714 -5.72 -7.22 -25.19
CA GLY A 714 -5.19 -7.36 -26.56
C GLY A 714 -5.59 -8.64 -27.29
N LEU A 715 -6.74 -9.23 -26.94
CA LEU A 715 -7.28 -10.44 -27.59
C LEU A 715 -8.03 -10.15 -28.90
N VAL A 716 -8.65 -8.96 -28.99
CA VAL A 716 -9.40 -8.55 -30.19
C VAL A 716 -8.43 -8.30 -31.33
N GLU A 717 -8.70 -8.92 -32.48
CA GLU A 717 -7.92 -8.70 -33.70
C GLU A 717 -8.05 -7.25 -34.18
N ASP A 718 -6.96 -6.67 -34.68
CA ASP A 718 -6.90 -5.25 -35.10
C ASP A 718 -8.02 -4.87 -36.08
N ARG A 719 -8.38 -5.79 -36.99
CA ARG A 719 -9.45 -5.58 -37.98
C ARG A 719 -10.85 -5.41 -37.37
N ASP A 720 -11.08 -5.95 -36.18
CA ASP A 720 -12.37 -5.94 -35.49
C ASP A 720 -12.41 -4.92 -34.34
N ARG A 721 -11.26 -4.39 -33.92
CA ARG A 721 -11.12 -3.55 -32.72
C ARG A 721 -12.09 -2.36 -32.69
N GLU A 722 -12.14 -1.55 -33.74
CA GLU A 722 -13.04 -0.38 -33.81
C GLU A 722 -14.53 -0.76 -33.74
N ALA A 723 -14.90 -1.88 -34.38
CA ALA A 723 -16.27 -2.37 -34.37
C ALA A 723 -16.67 -2.88 -32.97
N VAL A 724 -15.78 -3.62 -32.29
CA VAL A 724 -16.02 -4.11 -30.93
C VAL A 724 -16.11 -2.94 -29.93
N VAL A 725 -15.27 -1.90 -30.05
CA VAL A 725 -15.40 -0.66 -29.27
C VAL A 725 -16.76 0.00 -29.48
N SER A 726 -17.20 0.09 -30.74
CA SER A 726 -18.51 0.65 -31.09
C SER A 726 -19.66 -0.15 -30.46
N THR A 727 -19.57 -1.48 -30.49
CA THR A 727 -20.53 -2.39 -29.84
C THR A 727 -20.58 -2.18 -28.32
N LEU A 728 -19.43 -2.04 -27.65
CA LEU A 728 -19.37 -1.72 -26.21
C LEU A 728 -20.11 -0.42 -25.90
N ILE A 729 -19.81 0.66 -26.63
CA ILE A 729 -20.43 1.97 -26.41
C ILE A 729 -21.94 1.91 -26.68
N ALA A 730 -22.35 1.25 -27.76
CA ALA A 730 -23.77 1.08 -28.09
C ALA A 730 -24.52 0.31 -27.00
N SER A 731 -23.92 -0.76 -26.46
CA SER A 731 -24.47 -1.54 -25.34
C SER A 731 -24.66 -0.68 -24.09
N ILE A 732 -23.63 0.07 -23.69
CA ILE A 732 -23.69 0.98 -22.53
C ILE A 732 -24.81 2.01 -22.71
N ARG A 733 -24.88 2.66 -23.87
CA ARG A 733 -25.93 3.65 -24.18
C ARG A 733 -27.32 3.03 -24.15
N HIS A 734 -27.48 1.84 -24.73
CA HIS A 734 -28.75 1.12 -24.75
C HIS A 734 -29.26 0.77 -23.34
N SER A 735 -28.34 0.42 -22.43
CA SER A 735 -28.66 0.17 -21.02
C SER A 735 -28.96 1.43 -20.19
N GLY A 736 -28.94 2.62 -20.80
CA GLY A 736 -29.07 3.89 -20.07
C GLY A 736 -27.88 4.19 -19.17
N TYR A 737 -26.68 3.74 -19.57
CA TYR A 737 -25.42 3.88 -18.83
C TYR A 737 -25.37 3.13 -17.48
N ALA A 738 -26.14 2.06 -17.32
CA ALA A 738 -26.09 1.24 -16.12
C ALA A 738 -24.74 0.51 -16.00
N LEU A 739 -24.21 0.37 -14.77
CA LEU A 739 -23.07 -0.49 -14.51
C LEU A 739 -23.50 -1.96 -14.55
N THR A 740 -22.70 -2.82 -15.16
CA THR A 740 -22.88 -4.28 -15.07
C THR A 740 -21.63 -5.00 -14.60
N ALA A 741 -20.45 -4.40 -14.81
CA ALA A 741 -19.17 -5.00 -14.43
C ALA A 741 -18.95 -5.06 -12.91
N GLY A 742 -18.32 -6.15 -12.46
CA GLY A 742 -17.87 -6.36 -11.10
C GLY A 742 -16.44 -5.87 -10.87
N ASP A 743 -15.77 -6.45 -9.87
CA ASP A 743 -14.39 -6.16 -9.48
C ASP A 743 -13.41 -6.34 -10.65
N ILE A 744 -13.38 -7.53 -11.25
CA ILE A 744 -12.46 -7.81 -12.36
C ILE A 744 -12.79 -6.91 -13.56
N GLY A 745 -14.06 -6.89 -13.96
CA GLY A 745 -14.49 -6.30 -15.21
C GLY A 745 -14.47 -4.78 -15.24
N PHE A 746 -14.71 -4.11 -14.10
CA PHE A 746 -14.82 -2.65 -14.08
C PHE A 746 -13.47 -1.99 -14.37
N HIS A 747 -12.35 -2.57 -13.90
CA HIS A 747 -11.00 -2.13 -14.28
C HIS A 747 -10.82 -2.13 -15.82
N PHE A 748 -11.11 -3.27 -16.47
CA PHE A 748 -10.93 -3.39 -17.92
C PHE A 748 -11.95 -2.57 -18.72
N LEU A 749 -13.15 -2.34 -18.17
CA LEU A 749 -14.14 -1.42 -18.75
C LEU A 749 -13.63 0.01 -18.80
N VAL A 750 -13.13 0.52 -17.67
CA VAL A 750 -12.52 1.85 -17.59
C VAL A 750 -11.34 1.94 -18.55
N LYS A 751 -10.45 0.94 -18.56
CA LYS A 751 -9.27 0.90 -19.44
C LYS A 751 -9.65 0.89 -20.93
N ALA A 752 -10.59 0.05 -21.34
CA ALA A 752 -11.02 -0.04 -22.74
C ALA A 752 -11.66 1.26 -23.24
N LEU A 753 -12.50 1.91 -22.42
CA LEU A 753 -13.11 3.19 -22.76
C LEU A 753 -12.07 4.33 -22.76
N GLN A 754 -11.13 4.33 -21.81
CA GLN A 754 -10.03 5.30 -21.77
C GLN A 754 -9.15 5.17 -23.02
N ASP A 755 -8.66 3.97 -23.34
CA ASP A 755 -7.74 3.75 -24.45
C ASP A 755 -8.37 4.06 -25.81
N SER A 756 -9.69 3.94 -25.92
CA SER A 756 -10.45 4.31 -27.11
C SER A 756 -10.90 5.77 -27.16
N GLY A 757 -10.54 6.59 -26.16
CA GLY A 757 -10.86 8.02 -26.11
C GLY A 757 -12.30 8.35 -25.72
N ASN A 758 -13.01 7.43 -25.08
CA ASN A 758 -14.43 7.56 -24.74
C ASN A 758 -14.68 8.07 -23.30
N GLY A 759 -13.97 9.14 -22.91
CA GLY A 759 -14.11 9.77 -21.59
C GLY A 759 -15.53 10.24 -21.28
N GLU A 760 -16.29 10.69 -22.29
CA GLU A 760 -17.71 11.05 -22.16
C GLU A 760 -18.59 9.89 -21.66
N VAL A 761 -18.29 8.67 -22.11
CA VAL A 761 -19.03 7.48 -21.69
C VAL A 761 -18.69 7.14 -20.25
N ILE A 762 -17.40 7.20 -19.87
CA ILE A 762 -16.96 7.00 -18.47
C ILE A 762 -17.64 8.04 -17.56
N TYR A 763 -17.66 9.31 -17.97
CA TYR A 763 -18.35 10.36 -17.22
C TYR A 763 -19.84 10.04 -17.04
N SER A 764 -20.55 9.77 -18.13
CA SER A 764 -22.01 9.54 -18.11
C SER A 764 -22.43 8.34 -17.25
N MET A 765 -21.59 7.30 -17.17
CA MET A 765 -21.84 6.14 -16.31
C MET A 765 -21.71 6.47 -14.82
N ASN A 766 -20.80 7.37 -14.45
CA ASN A 766 -20.36 7.54 -13.07
C ASN A 766 -20.79 8.88 -12.43
N ALA A 767 -21.12 9.89 -13.22
CA ALA A 767 -21.56 11.22 -12.77
C ALA A 767 -23.05 11.25 -12.40
N ARG A 768 -23.49 10.30 -11.57
CA ARG A 768 -24.89 10.15 -11.15
C ARG A 768 -25.02 9.41 -9.82
N ASP A 769 -26.19 9.54 -9.18
CA ASP A 769 -26.47 8.98 -7.86
C ASP A 769 -27.82 8.23 -7.73
N ASP A 770 -28.51 8.02 -8.86
CA ASP A 770 -29.83 7.43 -8.95
C ASP A 770 -29.82 5.91 -9.20
N VAL A 771 -28.67 5.36 -9.61
CA VAL A 771 -28.44 3.93 -9.84
C VAL A 771 -27.21 3.44 -9.06
N PRO A 772 -27.09 2.14 -8.74
CA PRO A 772 -25.91 1.58 -8.07
C PRO A 772 -24.60 2.02 -8.76
N GLY A 773 -23.65 2.50 -7.97
CA GLY A 773 -22.48 3.24 -8.44
C GLY A 773 -21.92 4.15 -7.35
N TYR A 774 -20.84 4.88 -7.62
CA TYR A 774 -20.15 5.68 -6.59
C TYR A 774 -21.04 6.77 -5.97
N GLY A 775 -21.76 7.54 -6.80
CA GLY A 775 -22.67 8.57 -6.30
C GLY A 775 -23.79 8.01 -5.44
N TYR A 776 -24.28 6.80 -5.76
CA TYR A 776 -25.26 6.10 -4.95
C TYR A 776 -24.71 5.69 -3.58
N GLN A 777 -23.47 5.18 -3.53
CA GLN A 777 -22.81 4.90 -2.25
C GLN A 777 -22.69 6.16 -1.38
N LEU A 778 -22.26 7.29 -1.96
CA LEU A 778 -22.20 8.57 -1.27
C LEU A 778 -23.57 9.04 -0.77
N LYS A 779 -24.63 8.87 -1.58
CA LYS A 779 -26.02 9.19 -1.21
C LYS A 779 -26.54 8.33 -0.06
N LYS A 780 -26.03 7.10 0.08
CA LYS A 780 -26.29 6.20 1.22
C LYS A 780 -25.45 6.50 2.46
N GLY A 781 -24.57 7.50 2.39
CA GLY A 781 -23.75 7.95 3.52
C GLY A 781 -22.40 7.23 3.65
N ALA A 782 -21.96 6.52 2.61
CA ALA A 782 -20.63 5.92 2.58
C ALA A 782 -19.54 7.01 2.65
N THR A 783 -18.48 6.71 3.39
CA THR A 783 -17.30 7.60 3.56
C THR A 783 -15.99 6.90 3.21
N ALA A 784 -16.04 5.59 2.99
CA ALA A 784 -15.07 4.79 2.25
C ALA A 784 -15.86 3.92 1.28
N LEU A 785 -15.23 3.49 0.19
CA LEU A 785 -15.84 2.64 -0.83
C LEU A 785 -16.37 1.33 -0.21
N THR A 786 -17.54 0.88 -0.65
CA THR A 786 -18.18 -0.36 -0.16
C THR A 786 -17.89 -1.53 -1.11
N GLU A 787 -18.06 -2.77 -0.63
CA GLU A 787 -17.86 -4.00 -1.41
C GLU A 787 -18.89 -4.18 -2.54
N SER A 788 -20.01 -3.46 -2.50
CA SER A 788 -21.08 -3.61 -3.49
C SER A 788 -21.48 -2.28 -4.08
N TRP A 789 -21.77 -2.22 -5.38
CA TRP A 789 -22.31 -1.03 -6.02
C TRP A 789 -23.61 -0.50 -5.36
N GLN A 790 -24.41 -1.39 -4.79
CA GLN A 790 -25.68 -1.08 -4.10
C GLN A 790 -25.51 -0.58 -2.65
N ALA A 791 -24.28 -0.50 -2.11
CA ALA A 791 -24.01 -0.19 -0.71
C ALA A 791 -24.81 -1.06 0.29
N LEU A 792 -24.75 -2.39 0.11
CA LEU A 792 -25.44 -3.35 0.98
C LEU A 792 -24.91 -3.24 2.42
N LYS A 793 -25.81 -3.37 3.40
CA LYS A 793 -25.47 -3.21 4.84
C LYS A 793 -24.88 -4.49 5.46
N GLU A 794 -25.03 -5.61 4.75
CA GLU A 794 -24.63 -6.95 5.19
C GLU A 794 -23.24 -7.37 4.68
N VAL A 795 -22.54 -6.48 3.97
CA VAL A 795 -21.21 -6.68 3.39
C VAL A 795 -20.26 -5.56 3.84
N SER A 796 -19.00 -5.57 3.41
CA SER A 796 -18.03 -4.56 3.83
C SER A 796 -18.42 -3.17 3.33
N ASN A 797 -18.35 -2.18 4.22
CA ASN A 797 -18.53 -0.77 3.90
C ASN A 797 -17.19 -0.01 3.88
N ASN A 798 -16.09 -0.76 3.73
CA ASN A 798 -14.73 -0.30 3.48
C ASN A 798 -13.95 -1.37 2.70
N HIS A 799 -14.04 -1.34 1.38
CA HIS A 799 -13.44 -2.29 0.45
C HIS A 799 -12.92 -1.51 -0.77
N LEU A 800 -11.64 -1.66 -1.12
CA LEU A 800 -11.04 -0.81 -2.16
C LEU A 800 -11.28 -1.32 -3.60
N MET A 801 -11.70 -2.58 -3.75
CA MET A 801 -11.73 -3.30 -5.02
C MET A 801 -12.46 -2.57 -6.16
N LEU A 802 -13.56 -1.85 -5.89
CA LEU A 802 -14.32 -1.17 -6.95
C LEU A 802 -13.76 0.20 -7.37
N GLY A 803 -12.58 0.62 -6.90
CA GLY A 803 -12.10 2.01 -7.02
C GLY A 803 -11.42 2.38 -8.34
N HIS A 804 -11.56 1.58 -9.40
CA HIS A 804 -10.73 1.68 -10.61
C HIS A 804 -10.87 2.99 -11.41
N ILE A 805 -11.97 3.74 -11.24
CA ILE A 805 -12.16 5.02 -11.95
C ILE A 805 -11.09 6.06 -11.61
N MET A 806 -10.45 5.93 -10.45
CA MET A 806 -9.41 6.85 -10.00
C MET A 806 -8.21 6.86 -10.94
N GLU A 807 -7.87 5.73 -11.57
CA GLU A 807 -6.84 5.69 -12.62
C GLU A 807 -7.21 6.61 -13.80
N TRP A 808 -8.49 6.64 -14.20
CA TRP A 808 -8.98 7.54 -15.24
C TRP A 808 -8.97 9.00 -14.82
N PHE A 809 -9.10 9.35 -13.53
CA PHE A 809 -8.92 10.74 -13.09
C PHE A 809 -7.53 11.28 -13.43
N TYR A 810 -6.49 10.44 -13.29
CA TYR A 810 -5.11 10.80 -13.61
C TYR A 810 -4.78 10.61 -15.10
N GLU A 811 -4.88 9.39 -15.64
CA GLU A 811 -4.47 9.08 -17.03
C GLU A 811 -5.43 9.61 -18.09
N GLY A 812 -6.72 9.62 -17.78
CA GLY A 812 -7.77 10.05 -18.69
C GLY A 812 -8.04 11.54 -18.56
N LEU A 813 -8.74 11.94 -17.50
CA LEU A 813 -9.29 13.28 -17.33
C LEU A 813 -8.20 14.36 -17.23
N ALA A 814 -7.21 14.19 -16.35
CA ALA A 814 -6.04 15.08 -16.30
C ALA A 814 -5.01 14.76 -17.38
N GLY A 815 -4.98 13.52 -17.88
CA GLY A 815 -4.18 13.11 -19.02
C GLY A 815 -2.74 12.71 -18.71
N ILE A 816 -2.37 12.39 -17.48
CA ILE A 816 -0.99 12.09 -17.07
C ILE A 816 -0.71 10.60 -17.22
N GLY A 817 0.07 10.23 -18.23
CA GLY A 817 0.56 8.87 -18.44
C GLY A 817 2.01 8.82 -18.92
N GLN A 818 2.41 7.70 -19.49
CA GLN A 818 3.68 7.52 -20.17
C GLN A 818 3.47 6.83 -21.52
N THR A 819 4.38 7.04 -22.47
CA THR A 819 4.26 6.38 -23.78
C THR A 819 4.46 4.86 -23.64
N ALA A 820 3.95 4.07 -24.58
CA ALA A 820 4.01 2.60 -24.50
C ALA A 820 5.45 2.07 -24.32
N SER A 821 6.42 2.68 -24.99
CA SER A 821 7.86 2.36 -24.91
C SER A 821 8.58 3.01 -23.72
N SER A 822 7.94 3.94 -23.01
CA SER A 822 8.52 4.61 -21.85
C SER A 822 8.60 3.67 -20.66
N VAL A 823 9.59 3.90 -19.81
CA VAL A 823 9.79 3.21 -18.54
C VAL A 823 10.03 4.28 -17.48
N ALA A 824 9.45 4.10 -16.30
CA ALA A 824 9.60 5.03 -15.18
C ALA A 824 9.20 6.47 -15.52
N TYR A 825 8.27 6.67 -16.47
CA TYR A 825 7.86 8.01 -16.95
C TYR A 825 9.01 8.83 -17.55
N LYS A 826 10.02 8.18 -18.14
CA LYS A 826 11.13 8.88 -18.83
C LYS A 826 10.63 9.70 -20.03
N GLU A 827 9.68 9.16 -20.76
CA GLU A 827 8.86 9.85 -21.76
C GLU A 827 7.40 9.88 -21.30
N ILE A 828 6.95 11.06 -20.88
CA ILE A 828 5.61 11.32 -20.36
C ILE A 828 4.63 11.50 -21.52
N LEU A 829 3.40 11.03 -21.34
CA LEU A 829 2.28 11.34 -22.21
C LEU A 829 1.35 12.29 -21.47
N ILE A 830 1.06 13.44 -22.07
CA ILE A 830 0.00 14.34 -21.61
C ILE A 830 -1.14 14.31 -22.63
N GLN A 831 -2.25 13.68 -22.30
CA GLN A 831 -3.42 13.50 -23.17
C GLN A 831 -4.74 13.57 -22.39
N PRO A 832 -5.16 14.76 -21.95
CA PRO A 832 -6.42 14.91 -21.21
C PRO A 832 -7.64 14.57 -22.08
N GLN A 833 -8.56 13.78 -21.53
CA GLN A 833 -9.88 13.49 -22.09
C GLN A 833 -10.86 14.53 -21.54
N MET A 834 -10.91 15.69 -22.19
CA MET A 834 -11.74 16.81 -21.77
C MET A 834 -13.22 16.48 -22.02
N VAL A 835 -13.98 16.30 -20.93
CA VAL A 835 -15.41 16.02 -20.95
C VAL A 835 -16.21 17.33 -21.03
N ASP A 836 -17.33 17.33 -21.75
CA ASP A 836 -18.19 18.50 -21.99
C ASP A 836 -18.72 19.13 -20.72
N ALA A 837 -19.17 18.32 -19.77
CA ALA A 837 -19.71 18.77 -18.48
C ALA A 837 -18.65 19.27 -17.47
N ILE A 838 -17.36 19.17 -17.81
CA ILE A 838 -16.25 19.57 -16.93
C ILE A 838 -15.55 20.80 -17.52
N ASP A 839 -15.49 21.87 -16.73
CA ASP A 839 -14.85 23.13 -17.10
C ASP A 839 -13.35 23.15 -16.75
N HIS A 840 -12.95 22.42 -15.70
CA HIS A 840 -11.53 22.26 -15.35
C HIS A 840 -11.23 20.92 -14.70
N ALA A 841 -9.99 20.45 -14.91
CA ALA A 841 -9.39 19.39 -14.12
C ALA A 841 -7.88 19.61 -13.97
N GLU A 842 -7.35 19.24 -12.81
CA GLU A 842 -5.93 19.31 -12.48
C GLU A 842 -5.50 18.02 -11.79
N ALA A 843 -4.34 17.49 -12.18
CA ALA A 843 -3.64 16.49 -11.40
C ALA A 843 -2.14 16.79 -11.33
N ALA A 844 -1.53 16.35 -10.24
CA ALA A 844 -0.09 16.28 -10.07
C ALA A 844 0.30 14.89 -9.58
N PHE A 845 1.40 14.35 -10.12
CA PHE A 845 1.88 13.01 -9.79
C PHE A 845 3.41 12.99 -9.66
N GLU A 846 3.92 12.40 -8.58
CA GLU A 846 5.34 12.31 -8.27
C GLU A 846 6.00 11.08 -8.92
N THR A 847 6.58 11.26 -10.11
CA THR A 847 7.31 10.20 -10.82
C THR A 847 8.69 9.92 -10.18
N PRO A 848 9.40 8.84 -10.60
CA PRO A 848 10.80 8.63 -10.22
C PRO A 848 11.74 9.80 -10.56
N TYR A 849 11.39 10.65 -11.54
CA TYR A 849 12.18 11.81 -11.95
C TYR A 849 11.75 13.13 -11.32
N GLY A 850 10.57 13.20 -10.71
CA GLY A 850 9.97 14.41 -10.13
C GLY A 850 8.48 14.56 -10.47
N THR A 851 7.88 15.63 -9.95
CA THR A 851 6.47 15.92 -10.17
C THR A 851 6.17 16.25 -11.63
N VAL A 852 5.19 15.55 -12.20
CA VAL A 852 4.47 15.95 -13.41
C VAL A 852 3.15 16.59 -13.02
N ARG A 853 2.77 17.69 -13.68
CA ARG A 853 1.47 18.36 -13.49
C ARG A 853 0.78 18.54 -14.83
N SER A 854 -0.52 18.33 -14.86
CA SER A 854 -1.41 18.61 -16.00
C SER A 854 -2.66 19.31 -15.47
N ALA A 855 -2.89 20.55 -15.91
CA ALA A 855 -4.06 21.33 -15.52
C ALA A 855 -4.70 21.96 -16.75
N TRP A 856 -5.98 21.70 -16.98
CA TRP A 856 -6.70 22.30 -18.10
C TRP A 856 -7.96 23.05 -17.66
N THR A 857 -8.30 24.07 -18.42
CA THR A 857 -9.53 24.85 -18.27
C THR A 857 -10.14 25.09 -19.64
N LYS A 858 -11.46 24.93 -19.74
CA LYS A 858 -12.25 25.15 -20.95
C LYS A 858 -13.24 26.28 -20.69
N THR A 859 -13.29 27.23 -21.61
CA THR A 859 -14.33 28.27 -21.70
C THR A 859 -14.96 28.20 -23.10
N PRO A 860 -16.07 28.91 -23.36
CA PRO A 860 -16.66 28.98 -24.69
C PRO A 860 -15.70 29.50 -25.77
N GLU A 861 -14.69 30.28 -25.42
CA GLU A 861 -13.77 30.94 -26.34
C GLU A 861 -12.44 30.20 -26.52
N GLN A 862 -12.01 29.42 -25.53
CA GLN A 862 -10.70 28.76 -25.57
C GLN A 862 -10.56 27.58 -24.60
N ILE A 863 -9.57 26.74 -24.90
CA ILE A 863 -9.01 25.74 -23.99
C ILE A 863 -7.60 26.20 -23.61
N ALA A 864 -7.28 26.15 -22.31
CA ALA A 864 -5.93 26.36 -21.80
C ALA A 864 -5.44 25.08 -21.10
N LEU A 865 -4.23 24.62 -21.44
CA LEU A 865 -3.56 23.48 -20.83
C LEU A 865 -2.18 23.91 -20.30
N GLU A 866 -1.98 23.76 -19.00
CA GLU A 866 -0.70 23.99 -18.32
C GLU A 866 -0.06 22.66 -17.95
N VAL A 867 1.22 22.49 -18.29
CA VAL A 867 1.97 21.26 -18.00
C VAL A 867 3.32 21.58 -17.38
N ASP A 868 3.67 20.87 -16.31
CA ASP A 868 4.99 20.89 -15.69
C ASP A 868 5.66 19.52 -15.91
N ILE A 869 6.79 19.52 -16.62
CA ILE A 869 7.53 18.31 -16.97
C ILE A 869 8.84 18.25 -16.16
N PRO A 870 9.11 17.17 -15.40
CA PRO A 870 10.28 17.10 -14.53
C PRO A 870 11.60 17.08 -15.32
N VAL A 871 12.66 17.59 -14.69
CA VAL A 871 14.01 17.61 -15.27
C VAL A 871 14.46 16.20 -15.63
N ASN A 872 15.24 16.07 -16.71
CA ASN A 872 15.75 14.79 -17.22
C ASN A 872 14.70 13.88 -17.89
N THR A 873 13.48 14.38 -18.11
CA THR A 873 12.41 13.70 -18.88
C THR A 873 12.01 14.50 -20.11
N THR A 874 11.20 13.89 -20.96
CA THR A 874 10.52 14.52 -22.11
C THR A 874 9.03 14.21 -22.06
N ALA A 875 8.22 14.98 -22.77
CA ALA A 875 6.78 14.72 -22.87
C ALA A 875 6.25 14.86 -24.30
N ARG A 876 5.23 14.04 -24.60
CA ARG A 876 4.33 14.18 -25.75
C ARG A 876 3.03 14.80 -25.25
N VAL A 877 2.75 16.03 -25.66
CA VAL A 877 1.53 16.76 -25.28
C VAL A 877 0.55 16.71 -26.43
N ARG A 878 -0.58 16.03 -26.25
CA ARG A 878 -1.63 15.88 -27.27
C ARG A 878 -2.74 16.89 -27.05
N LEU A 879 -2.78 17.88 -27.94
CA LEU A 879 -3.77 18.94 -27.95
C LEU A 879 -4.98 18.54 -28.82
N PRO A 880 -6.23 18.88 -28.43
CA PRO A 880 -7.40 18.63 -29.26
C PRO A 880 -7.37 19.45 -30.56
N GLY A 881 -7.78 18.82 -31.66
CA GLY A 881 -7.88 19.44 -32.98
C GLY A 881 -6.64 19.25 -33.85
N THR A 882 -6.85 19.31 -35.17
CA THR A 882 -5.81 19.18 -36.21
C THR A 882 -5.42 20.51 -36.85
N ASN A 883 -6.23 21.56 -36.65
CA ASN A 883 -5.94 22.90 -37.12
C ASN A 883 -5.01 23.60 -36.11
N ILE A 884 -3.75 23.81 -36.49
CA ILE A 884 -2.75 24.45 -35.63
C ILE A 884 -2.87 25.98 -35.56
N LEU A 885 -3.59 26.62 -36.48
CA LEU A 885 -3.72 28.08 -36.53
C LEU A 885 -4.26 28.72 -35.23
N PRO A 886 -5.30 28.17 -34.56
CA PRO A 886 -5.78 28.68 -33.28
C PRO A 886 -4.88 28.33 -32.08
N MET A 887 -3.77 27.60 -32.28
CA MET A 887 -2.94 27.08 -31.19
C MET A 887 -1.75 27.99 -30.90
N SER A 888 -1.46 28.21 -29.61
CA SER A 888 -0.30 28.97 -29.14
C SER A 888 0.36 28.37 -27.91
N GLU A 889 1.67 28.56 -27.74
CA GLU A 889 2.36 28.39 -26.46
C GLU A 889 2.61 29.77 -25.84
N GLY A 890 2.05 30.01 -24.66
CA GLY A 890 2.02 31.33 -24.04
C GLY A 890 1.32 32.36 -24.92
N ARG A 891 2.09 33.29 -25.51
CA ARG A 891 1.57 34.34 -26.42
C ARG A 891 2.01 34.14 -27.87
N LYS A 892 2.76 33.10 -28.18
CA LYS A 892 3.32 32.85 -29.52
C LYS A 892 2.51 31.75 -30.21
N SER A 893 2.13 31.95 -31.48
CA SER A 893 1.52 30.88 -32.28
C SER A 893 2.41 29.65 -32.29
N LEU A 894 1.82 28.44 -32.30
CA LEU A 894 2.59 27.19 -32.20
C LEU A 894 3.69 27.11 -33.26
N SER A 895 3.39 27.52 -34.50
CA SER A 895 4.34 27.60 -35.62
C SER A 895 5.53 28.54 -35.40
N ALA A 896 5.40 29.53 -34.51
CA ALA A 896 6.45 30.50 -34.17
C ALA A 896 7.21 30.16 -32.88
N THR A 897 6.88 29.05 -32.22
CA THR A 897 7.54 28.63 -30.97
C THR A 897 8.88 27.92 -31.21
N GLY A 898 9.04 27.29 -32.38
CA GLY A 898 10.16 26.37 -32.65
C GLY A 898 10.01 24.99 -31.98
N LEU A 899 8.89 24.72 -31.31
CA LEU A 899 8.56 23.38 -30.81
C LEU A 899 8.27 22.45 -31.98
N ARG A 900 8.71 21.20 -31.87
CA ARG A 900 8.35 20.16 -32.83
C ARG A 900 6.92 19.70 -32.55
N TYR A 901 6.12 19.58 -33.59
CA TYR A 901 4.76 19.05 -33.50
C TYR A 901 4.44 18.19 -34.73
N ASP A 902 3.56 17.22 -34.54
CA ASP A 902 3.05 16.31 -35.57
C ASP A 902 1.50 16.35 -35.52
N VAL A 903 0.84 16.46 -36.68
CA VAL A 903 -0.63 16.48 -36.77
C VAL A 903 -1.13 15.05 -37.01
N ASP A 904 -1.87 14.53 -36.04
CA ASP A 904 -2.54 13.23 -36.15
C ASP A 904 -3.98 13.45 -36.66
N SER A 905 -4.12 13.38 -37.98
CA SER A 905 -5.41 13.54 -38.66
C SER A 905 -6.41 12.43 -38.34
N VAL A 906 -5.95 11.24 -37.94
CA VAL A 906 -6.82 10.09 -37.62
C VAL A 906 -7.32 10.20 -36.18
N GLY A 907 -6.44 10.56 -35.25
CA GLY A 907 -6.80 10.81 -33.85
C GLY A 907 -7.45 12.16 -33.59
N GLY A 908 -7.52 13.05 -34.59
CA GLY A 908 -8.10 14.39 -34.48
C GLY A 908 -7.33 15.33 -33.56
N ARG A 909 -6.00 15.18 -33.50
CA ARG A 909 -5.14 15.80 -32.47
C ARG A 909 -3.86 16.38 -33.06
N THR A 910 -3.24 17.29 -32.31
CA THR A 910 -1.88 17.79 -32.59
C THR A 910 -0.96 17.38 -31.44
N GLU A 911 0.07 16.59 -31.74
CA GLU A 911 1.06 16.15 -30.76
C GLU A 911 2.25 17.11 -30.76
N VAL A 912 2.60 17.67 -29.60
CA VAL A 912 3.72 18.58 -29.41
C VAL A 912 4.78 17.88 -28.56
N LEU A 913 6.04 17.93 -29.00
CA LEU A 913 7.18 17.37 -28.28
C LEU A 913 7.86 18.45 -27.44
N VAL A 914 7.98 18.21 -26.14
CA VAL A 914 8.63 19.12 -25.20
C VAL A 914 9.63 18.37 -24.29
N GLY A 915 10.66 19.07 -23.82
CA GLY A 915 11.52 18.61 -22.73
C GLY A 915 10.97 19.02 -21.37
N SER A 916 11.83 18.98 -20.35
CA SER A 916 11.48 19.45 -19.01
C SER A 916 11.12 20.95 -18.97
N GLY A 917 10.32 21.33 -17.99
CA GLY A 917 9.97 22.73 -17.72
C GLY A 917 8.45 22.94 -17.72
N LYS A 918 8.06 24.21 -17.63
CA LYS A 918 6.65 24.61 -17.58
C LYS A 918 6.19 25.14 -18.93
N TYR A 919 5.05 24.68 -19.42
CA TYR A 919 4.47 25.07 -20.71
C TYR A 919 2.99 25.40 -20.56
N ARG A 920 2.50 26.35 -21.38
CA ARG A 920 1.10 26.72 -21.40
C ARG A 920 0.58 26.77 -22.83
N PHE A 921 -0.23 25.78 -23.19
CA PHE A 921 -0.87 25.71 -24.50
C PHE A 921 -2.25 26.36 -24.44
N VAL A 922 -2.60 27.12 -25.47
CA VAL A 922 -3.93 27.73 -25.61
C VAL A 922 -4.46 27.42 -26.99
N ILE A 923 -5.72 27.00 -27.07
CA ILE A 923 -6.43 26.65 -28.30
C ILE A 923 -7.68 27.51 -28.33
N LYS A 924 -7.79 28.43 -29.30
CA LYS A 924 -9.02 29.21 -29.50
C LYS A 924 -10.09 28.34 -30.16
N ILE A 925 -11.31 28.38 -29.65
CA ILE A 925 -12.47 27.63 -30.17
C ILE A 925 -13.16 28.45 -31.25
#